data_AF-Q08X12-F1
#
_entry.id   AF-Q08X12-F1
#
_cell.length_a   1.000
_cell.length_b   1.000
_cell.length_c   1.000
_cell.angle_alpha   90.00
_cell.angle_beta   90.00
_cell.angle_gamma   90.00
#
_symmetry.space_group_name_H-M   'P 1'
#
loop_
_entity.id
_entity.type
_entity.pdbx_description
1 polymer ?
#
loop_
_entity_poly.entity_id
_entity_poly.type
_entity_poly.pdbx_seq_one_letter_code
_entity_poly.pdbx_strand_id
1 'polypeptide(L)'
;MRILHLSDLHLTGQFRTFEEVWSGPSPHLKPRSFDFVVISGDLSQRSAPEEYALLDAFLKRSVLPLLTVSEPSRVVMVPGNHDVDWAADIGTSLSLGRELDRDASFAREVQQARIEPEAASLRVAVSRSGHLDVLRIDPARYPLRFQNVQGFFDAFYRDVPRSGNFRPFQLTQQDDAEHWSAHVFPELGIAFYGFSSCHQNDRYWTGAMFSAKAVEQARIHAEQNARGCTRIAVWHHGLDSGRGRPDFLRAQDVGLLYHAGFRIGFHGHTHRHAYETFDALFGNRFFIVSTGSLGAGAEERPDAVGNQFSIAQVYPGHVDVEVFTREGVSTSYERRRERRRFLLKSDNTPRLDQLSHAVSHKRSWKVEANGITQVDVEMKGVTLRGEITLALIEQPFSGIWAQAMAETSLGRIPVERRELSGERVLFTVMGRGGAEAEPLEWLRWSYSISNCLALNGFDLQARRERPSWLEHLPPEFDGRPYTVRFPCDELTLSIHVPERVRIKSGSIEAVALQRRDERGQERWVPDPAELKRGRKEMGTHHVQFTMGSPLVDYRYVVAYAPSDAAQPFSPDVIGLLKWLLEECRDQPPSADSISGVLTQTLQVELEQILGSKLGRREYASSWMGHLWHPTRKSLMTAFGVFPNRGWAVRFDWGSGVAGHALRYAQDTSWLRGDDSRKSLIYRPNPKASPDGDYSWLVCIPILVSLKGPAIGVVGFAGTQRCGPAEEQLREHAEHSSRGDPQGDTHFLDFRNRLFTGVNSTFWQTLRSWKTMTPRRKQLVEQICTELKLPLIESAALPKD
;
A
#
# COMPACT_ATOMS: atom_id res chain seq x y z
N MET A 1 15.31 0.76 3.95
CA MET A 1 16.71 0.77 4.39
C MET A 1 17.53 -0.04 3.41
N ARG A 2 18.71 0.44 3.03
CA ARG A 2 19.56 -0.19 2.02
C ARG A 2 20.85 -0.67 2.66
N ILE A 3 21.14 -1.96 2.54
CA ILE A 3 22.27 -2.65 3.16
C ILE A 3 23.13 -3.23 2.04
N LEU A 4 24.43 -2.93 2.05
CA LEU A 4 25.40 -3.63 1.22
C LEU A 4 25.92 -4.84 2.01
N HIS A 5 25.86 -6.04 1.43
CA HIS A 5 26.36 -7.26 2.05
C HIS A 5 27.53 -7.81 1.23
N LEU A 6 28.68 -7.89 1.90
CA LEU A 6 29.93 -8.44 1.42
C LEU A 6 30.29 -9.66 2.26
N SER A 7 31.09 -10.57 1.69
CA SER A 7 31.63 -11.72 2.41
C SER A 7 32.95 -12.18 1.79
N ASP A 8 33.76 -12.87 2.59
CA ASP A 8 34.99 -13.54 2.16
C ASP A 8 35.90 -12.56 1.39
N LEU A 9 36.35 -11.55 2.12
CA LEU A 9 37.18 -10.46 1.62
C LEU A 9 38.66 -10.86 1.50
N HIS A 10 39.02 -12.02 2.04
CA HIS A 10 40.37 -12.56 2.01
C HIS A 10 40.97 -12.56 0.60
N LEU A 11 42.27 -12.24 0.51
CA LEU A 11 42.98 -12.09 -0.76
C LEU A 11 43.80 -13.34 -1.04
N THR A 12 43.35 -14.15 -2.00
CA THR A 12 44.10 -15.33 -2.46
C THR A 12 45.09 -14.94 -3.57
N GLY A 13 46.39 -15.20 -3.37
CA GLY A 13 47.45 -14.99 -4.36
C GLY A 13 48.44 -13.89 -3.96
N GLN A 14 49.74 -14.11 -4.18
CA GLN A 14 50.85 -13.31 -3.64
C GLN A 14 50.88 -11.82 -4.05
N PHE A 15 50.06 -11.38 -5.01
CA PHE A 15 50.08 -10.01 -5.54
C PHE A 15 48.69 -9.39 -5.72
N ARG A 16 47.63 -10.02 -5.18
CA ARG A 16 46.26 -9.51 -5.33
C ARG A 16 46.02 -8.38 -4.34
N THR A 17 45.43 -7.26 -4.78
CA THR A 17 45.11 -6.11 -3.92
C THR A 17 43.60 -5.93 -3.71
N PHE A 18 43.22 -5.23 -2.65
CA PHE A 18 41.81 -4.84 -2.45
C PHE A 18 41.31 -3.93 -3.57
N GLU A 19 42.15 -3.05 -4.14
CA GLU A 19 41.78 -2.23 -5.29
C GLU A 19 41.37 -3.08 -6.50
N GLU A 20 42.11 -4.15 -6.80
CA GLU A 20 41.78 -5.05 -7.91
C GLU A 20 40.46 -5.78 -7.67
N VAL A 21 40.24 -6.29 -6.47
CA VAL A 21 38.98 -6.95 -6.09
C VAL A 21 37.81 -5.97 -6.16
N TRP A 22 38.01 -4.73 -5.70
CA TRP A 22 37.00 -3.68 -5.61
C TRP A 22 36.68 -3.00 -6.95
N SER A 23 37.58 -3.08 -7.93
CA SER A 23 37.39 -2.50 -9.26
C SER A 23 36.12 -2.99 -9.97
N GLY A 24 35.70 -4.24 -9.71
CA GLY A 24 34.51 -4.84 -10.29
C GLY A 24 33.19 -4.39 -9.62
N PRO A 25 33.05 -4.43 -8.28
CA PRO A 25 31.85 -3.94 -7.60
C PRO A 25 31.65 -2.41 -7.69
N SER A 26 32.73 -1.63 -7.64
CA SER A 26 32.67 -0.17 -7.49
C SER A 26 31.76 0.57 -8.50
N PRO A 27 31.67 0.22 -9.80
CA PRO A 27 30.80 0.91 -10.76
C PRO A 27 29.30 0.68 -10.50
N HIS A 28 28.94 -0.36 -9.74
CA HIS A 28 27.57 -0.67 -9.37
C HIS A 28 27.14 -0.02 -8.05
N LEU A 29 28.09 0.54 -7.30
CA LEU A 29 27.88 1.10 -5.97
C LEU A 29 27.95 2.63 -6.04
N LYS A 30 26.89 3.29 -5.60
CA LYS A 30 26.86 4.76 -5.54
C LYS A 30 27.36 5.23 -4.17
N PRO A 31 28.19 6.28 -4.09
CA PRO A 31 28.54 6.91 -2.82
C PRO A 31 27.29 7.35 -2.05
N ARG A 32 27.34 7.34 -0.71
CA ARG A 32 26.25 7.75 0.19
C ARG A 32 24.88 7.15 -0.15
N SER A 33 24.86 5.86 -0.50
CA SER A 33 23.64 5.19 -0.97
C SER A 33 23.22 3.99 -0.11
N PHE A 34 23.94 3.71 0.98
CA PHE A 34 23.67 2.61 1.89
C PHE A 34 23.55 3.12 3.33
N ASP A 35 22.59 2.58 4.08
CA ASP A 35 22.42 2.88 5.50
C ASP A 35 23.41 2.07 6.36
N PHE A 36 23.74 0.86 5.89
CA PHE A 36 24.61 -0.11 6.54
C PHE A 36 25.46 -0.90 5.54
N VAL A 37 26.61 -1.38 6.00
CA VAL A 37 27.41 -2.40 5.32
C VAL A 37 27.55 -3.59 6.26
N VAL A 38 27.32 -4.80 5.76
CA VAL A 38 27.50 -6.05 6.48
C VAL A 38 28.62 -6.84 5.81
N ILE A 39 29.60 -7.30 6.60
CA ILE A 39 30.71 -8.13 6.15
C ILE A 39 30.67 -9.44 6.94
N SER A 40 30.21 -10.52 6.29
CA SER A 40 29.84 -11.78 6.94
C SER A 40 31.00 -12.79 7.05
N GLY A 41 32.17 -12.36 7.51
CA GLY A 41 33.30 -13.25 7.80
C GLY A 41 34.35 -13.36 6.70
N ASP A 42 35.42 -14.07 7.07
CA ASP A 42 36.66 -14.23 6.30
C ASP A 42 37.24 -12.90 5.83
N LEU A 43 37.59 -12.09 6.82
CA LEU A 43 38.14 -10.76 6.66
C LEU A 43 39.61 -10.80 6.19
N SER A 44 40.32 -11.86 6.58
CA SER A 44 41.73 -12.14 6.27
C SER A 44 41.89 -13.54 5.68
N GLN A 45 43.05 -13.85 5.09
CA GLN A 45 43.34 -15.19 4.55
C GLN A 45 43.96 -16.10 5.61
N ARG A 46 44.81 -15.53 6.49
CA ARG A 46 45.63 -16.30 7.44
C ARG A 46 45.65 -15.68 8.83
N SER A 47 44.70 -14.80 9.15
CA SER A 47 44.67 -14.04 10.40
C SER A 47 45.98 -13.26 10.65
N ALA A 48 46.65 -12.80 9.59
CA ALA A 48 47.91 -12.07 9.72
C ALA A 48 47.66 -10.58 10.06
N PRO A 49 48.39 -9.96 11.01
CA PRO A 49 48.24 -8.55 11.34
C PRO A 49 48.35 -7.60 10.13
N GLU A 50 49.22 -7.92 9.17
CA GLU A 50 49.43 -7.13 7.95
C GLU A 50 48.20 -7.15 7.03
N GLU A 51 47.48 -8.29 6.96
CA GLU A 51 46.24 -8.41 6.20
C GLU A 51 45.14 -7.51 6.77
N TYR A 52 45.03 -7.47 8.11
CA TYR A 52 44.09 -6.58 8.79
C TYR A 52 44.44 -5.09 8.64
N ALA A 53 45.72 -4.74 8.57
CA ALA A 53 46.14 -3.36 8.29
C ALA A 53 45.73 -2.92 6.88
N LEU A 54 45.88 -3.80 5.88
CA LEU A 54 45.41 -3.56 4.51
C LEU A 54 43.88 -3.45 4.46
N LEU A 55 43.17 -4.32 5.19
CA LEU A 55 41.72 -4.29 5.28
C LEU A 55 41.22 -2.97 5.91
N ASP A 56 41.81 -2.52 7.01
CA ASP A 56 41.45 -1.24 7.66
C ASP A 56 41.58 -0.06 6.70
N ALA A 57 42.68 0.00 5.95
CA ALA A 57 42.90 1.02 4.92
C ALA A 57 41.83 0.96 3.81
N PHE A 58 41.49 -0.26 3.35
CA PHE A 58 40.44 -0.47 2.37
C PHE A 58 39.06 -0.04 2.88
N LEU A 59 38.67 -0.42 4.10
CA LEU A 59 37.36 -0.06 4.66
C LEU A 59 37.21 1.45 4.79
N LYS A 60 38.24 2.15 5.26
CA LYS A 60 38.24 3.61 5.40
C LYS A 60 38.17 4.33 4.06
N ARG A 61 38.91 3.84 3.06
CA ARG A 61 39.00 4.48 1.74
C ARG A 61 37.80 4.19 0.84
N SER A 62 37.27 2.98 0.89
CA SER A 62 36.33 2.48 -0.13
C SER A 62 34.94 2.16 0.41
N VAL A 63 34.82 1.69 1.66
CA VAL A 63 33.55 1.23 2.22
C VAL A 63 32.81 2.32 3.00
N LEU A 64 33.49 3.01 3.92
CA LEU A 64 32.88 4.11 4.69
C LEU A 64 32.24 5.20 3.80
N PRO A 65 32.84 5.63 2.67
CA PRO A 65 32.22 6.63 1.79
C PRO A 65 30.92 6.20 1.10
N LEU A 66 30.59 4.91 1.11
CA LEU A 66 29.33 4.40 0.58
C LEU A 66 28.14 4.65 1.51
N LEU A 67 28.41 4.82 2.81
CA LEU A 67 27.39 5.02 3.82
C LEU A 67 26.76 6.41 3.73
N THR A 68 25.47 6.50 3.98
CA THR A 68 24.73 7.77 4.11
C THR A 68 25.29 8.60 5.27
N VAL A 69 25.65 7.92 6.36
CA VAL A 69 26.38 8.47 7.51
C VAL A 69 27.67 7.66 7.68
N SER A 70 28.81 8.31 7.49
CA SER A 70 30.13 7.67 7.48
C SER A 70 30.64 7.34 8.89
N GLU A 71 30.00 6.38 9.55
CA GLU A 71 30.32 5.94 10.92
C GLU A 71 30.75 4.47 10.96
N PRO A 72 31.85 4.12 11.66
CA PRO A 72 32.29 2.72 11.80
C PRO A 72 31.21 1.79 12.36
N SER A 73 30.39 2.26 13.30
CA SER A 73 29.30 1.47 13.90
C SER A 73 28.25 0.96 12.89
N ARG A 74 28.19 1.53 11.68
CA ARG A 74 27.29 1.13 10.60
C ARG A 74 27.91 0.09 9.65
N VAL A 75 29.17 -0.28 9.88
CA VAL A 75 29.83 -1.42 9.26
C VAL A 75 29.80 -2.56 10.28
N VAL A 76 28.96 -3.56 10.02
CA VAL A 76 28.79 -4.74 10.88
C VAL A 76 29.67 -5.86 10.35
N MET A 77 30.61 -6.32 11.17
CA MET A 77 31.59 -7.35 10.77
C MET A 77 31.55 -8.51 11.75
N VAL A 78 31.78 -9.73 11.24
CA VAL A 78 31.93 -10.95 12.03
C VAL A 78 33.17 -11.70 11.55
N PRO A 79 33.80 -12.55 12.38
CA PRO A 79 34.94 -13.37 11.95
C PRO A 79 34.47 -14.61 11.16
N GLY A 80 35.31 -15.08 10.23
CA GLY A 80 35.20 -16.40 9.61
C GLY A 80 36.34 -17.36 10.04
N ASN A 81 36.40 -18.54 9.44
CA ASN A 81 37.41 -19.56 9.79
C ASN A 81 38.82 -19.16 9.34
N HIS A 82 38.97 -18.31 8.32
CA HIS A 82 40.27 -17.76 7.94
C HIS A 82 40.78 -16.65 8.89
N ASP A 83 39.90 -16.12 9.74
CA ASP A 83 40.26 -15.16 10.79
C ASP A 83 40.74 -15.82 12.08
N VAL A 84 40.63 -17.16 12.18
CA VAL A 84 41.26 -17.96 13.23
C VAL A 84 42.75 -18.08 12.93
N ASP A 85 43.61 -17.80 13.91
CA ASP A 85 45.03 -18.11 13.80
C ASP A 85 45.27 -19.61 14.03
N TRP A 86 45.42 -20.34 12.93
CA TRP A 86 45.69 -21.78 12.91
C TRP A 86 47.06 -22.15 13.49
N ALA A 87 47.97 -21.18 13.66
CA ALA A 87 49.28 -21.37 14.27
C ALA A 87 49.31 -21.04 15.77
N ALA A 88 48.21 -20.52 16.32
CA ALA A 88 48.14 -20.14 17.73
C ALA A 88 48.46 -21.32 18.67
N ASP A 89 49.22 -21.03 19.72
CA ASP A 89 49.50 -21.99 20.78
C ASP A 89 48.28 -22.09 21.72
N ILE A 90 47.43 -23.06 21.45
CA ILE A 90 46.13 -23.24 22.10
C ILE A 90 46.13 -24.22 23.28
N GLY A 91 47.27 -24.82 23.62
CA GLY A 91 47.29 -25.89 24.62
C GLY A 91 48.62 -26.57 24.80
N THR A 92 48.60 -27.76 25.40
CA THR A 92 49.81 -28.53 25.71
C THR A 92 49.76 -29.86 24.97
N SER A 93 50.80 -30.15 24.18
CA SER A 93 50.94 -31.45 23.52
C SER A 93 51.23 -32.55 24.54
N LEU A 94 50.54 -33.67 24.41
CA LEU A 94 50.64 -34.83 25.30
C LEU A 94 51.30 -36.00 24.58
N SER A 95 52.13 -36.75 25.31
CA SER A 95 52.70 -38.02 24.82
C SER A 95 51.72 -39.15 25.11
N LEU A 96 51.10 -39.70 24.06
CA LEU A 96 50.11 -40.77 24.20
C LEU A 96 50.62 -41.95 25.01
N GLY A 97 51.85 -42.43 24.77
CA GLY A 97 52.42 -43.56 25.52
C GLY A 97 52.57 -43.27 27.01
N ARG A 98 53.09 -42.08 27.37
CA ARG A 98 53.27 -41.69 28.77
C ARG A 98 51.95 -41.54 29.51
N GLU A 99 50.92 -41.01 28.86
CA GLU A 99 49.60 -40.84 29.47
C GLU A 99 48.87 -42.19 29.62
N LEU A 100 49.00 -43.10 28.64
CA LEU A 100 48.44 -44.46 28.74
C LEU A 100 49.11 -45.31 29.82
N ASP A 101 50.42 -45.18 30.03
CA ASP A 101 51.14 -45.86 31.10
C ASP A 101 50.70 -45.37 32.50
N ARG A 102 50.26 -44.11 32.59
CA ARG A 102 49.76 -43.49 33.84
C ARG A 102 48.32 -43.84 34.11
N ASP A 103 47.47 -43.78 33.09
CA ASP A 103 46.04 -44.05 33.18
C ASP A 103 45.53 -44.71 31.90
N ALA A 104 45.22 -46.01 31.99
CA ALA A 104 44.66 -46.77 30.87
C ALA A 104 43.28 -46.23 30.41
N SER A 105 42.57 -45.48 31.26
CA SER A 105 41.30 -44.85 30.90
C SER A 105 41.46 -43.66 29.95
N PHE A 106 42.67 -43.10 29.82
CA PHE A 106 43.02 -42.05 28.87
C PHE A 106 42.74 -42.45 27.42
N ALA A 107 42.83 -43.75 27.10
CA ALA A 107 42.45 -44.27 25.78
C ALA A 107 40.99 -43.95 25.42
N ARG A 108 40.08 -43.99 26.42
CA ARG A 108 38.67 -43.64 26.23
C ARG A 108 38.49 -42.12 26.06
N GLU A 109 39.25 -41.30 26.79
CA GLU A 109 39.24 -39.83 26.63
C GLU A 109 39.68 -39.44 25.20
N VAL A 110 40.75 -40.06 24.69
CA VAL A 110 41.24 -39.87 23.32
C VAL A 110 40.24 -40.37 22.29
N GLN A 111 39.60 -41.52 22.52
CA GLN A 111 38.56 -42.03 21.63
C GLN A 111 37.35 -41.09 21.58
N GLN A 112 36.87 -40.62 22.73
CA GLN A 112 35.75 -39.68 22.79
C GLN A 112 36.09 -38.36 22.09
N ALA A 113 37.30 -37.84 22.28
CA ALA A 113 37.76 -36.61 21.61
C ALA A 113 37.85 -36.74 20.08
N ARG A 114 37.94 -37.96 19.54
CA ARG A 114 37.84 -38.20 18.09
C ARG A 114 36.41 -38.28 17.58
N ILE A 115 35.46 -38.70 18.43
CA ILE A 115 34.05 -38.85 18.07
C ILE A 115 33.33 -37.49 18.19
N GLU A 116 33.59 -36.76 19.27
CA GLU A 116 32.97 -35.46 19.60
C GLU A 116 34.05 -34.42 19.91
N PRO A 117 34.89 -34.06 18.92
CA PRO A 117 35.95 -33.07 19.09
C PRO A 117 35.44 -31.72 19.60
N GLU A 118 34.22 -31.30 19.25
CA GLU A 118 33.62 -30.03 19.65
C GLU A 118 33.36 -29.91 21.16
N ALA A 119 33.14 -31.04 21.84
CA ALA A 119 32.82 -31.08 23.27
C ALA A 119 34.02 -31.48 24.14
N ALA A 120 35.11 -31.92 23.52
CA ALA A 120 36.26 -32.48 24.22
C ALA A 120 37.27 -31.40 24.65
N SER A 121 37.89 -31.60 25.82
CA SER A 121 39.07 -30.83 26.27
C SER A 121 40.38 -31.27 25.59
N LEU A 122 40.32 -32.32 24.78
CA LEU A 122 41.43 -32.83 23.98
C LEU A 122 41.16 -32.57 22.50
N ARG A 123 42.26 -32.40 21.76
CA ARG A 123 42.29 -32.40 20.31
C ARG A 123 43.18 -33.54 19.84
N VAL A 124 42.72 -34.28 18.85
CA VAL A 124 43.39 -35.48 18.35
C VAL A 124 43.45 -35.42 16.84
N ALA A 125 44.65 -35.48 16.27
CA ALA A 125 44.84 -35.57 14.82
C ALA A 125 45.86 -36.66 14.48
N VAL A 126 45.75 -37.20 13.27
CA VAL A 126 46.78 -38.09 12.72
C VAL A 126 47.75 -37.22 11.93
N SER A 127 49.00 -37.17 12.39
CA SER A 127 50.08 -36.47 11.69
C SER A 127 50.37 -37.11 10.33
N ARG A 128 51.09 -36.39 9.47
CA ARG A 128 51.50 -36.90 8.14
C ARG A 128 52.37 -38.16 8.19
N SER A 129 53.07 -38.40 9.31
CA SER A 129 53.87 -39.59 9.56
C SER A 129 53.08 -40.76 10.17
N GLY A 130 51.77 -40.58 10.39
CA GLY A 130 50.88 -41.61 10.94
C GLY A 130 50.86 -41.69 12.46
N HIS A 131 51.57 -40.80 13.17
CA HIS A 131 51.48 -40.69 14.63
C HIS A 131 50.24 -39.91 15.05
N LEU A 132 49.65 -40.28 16.19
CA LEU A 132 48.56 -39.53 16.82
C LEU A 132 49.13 -38.35 17.60
N ASP A 133 48.78 -37.14 17.17
CA ASP A 133 49.02 -35.91 17.91
C ASP A 133 47.85 -35.70 18.86
N VAL A 134 48.14 -35.65 20.16
CA VAL A 134 47.16 -35.35 21.21
C VAL A 134 47.53 -34.04 21.87
N LEU A 135 46.57 -33.12 21.96
CA LEU A 135 46.74 -31.81 22.58
C LEU A 135 45.64 -31.60 23.62
N ARG A 136 46.01 -31.18 24.83
CA ARG A 136 45.05 -30.72 25.84
C ARG A 136 44.89 -29.22 25.71
N ILE A 137 43.64 -28.78 25.49
CA ILE A 137 43.32 -27.37 25.39
C ILE A 137 43.60 -26.68 26.72
N ASP A 138 44.24 -25.53 26.65
CA ASP A 138 44.40 -24.64 27.78
C ASP A 138 43.33 -23.54 27.68
N PRO A 139 42.33 -23.52 28.58
CA PRO A 139 41.23 -22.56 28.50
C PRO A 139 41.67 -21.09 28.49
N ALA A 140 42.82 -20.77 29.09
CA ALA A 140 43.33 -19.40 29.12
C ALA A 140 44.01 -18.99 27.81
N ARG A 141 44.65 -19.94 27.12
CA ARG A 141 45.32 -19.70 25.83
C ARG A 141 44.39 -19.89 24.62
N TYR A 142 43.37 -20.72 24.75
CA TYR A 142 42.48 -21.07 23.63
C TYR A 142 41.87 -19.86 22.90
N PRO A 143 41.39 -18.80 23.58
CA PRO A 143 40.84 -17.61 22.91
C PRO A 143 41.86 -16.80 22.10
N LEU A 144 43.17 -16.97 22.33
CA LEU A 144 44.22 -16.21 21.65
C LEU A 144 44.29 -16.51 20.15
N ARG A 145 43.67 -17.60 19.68
CA ARG A 145 43.46 -17.84 18.25
C ARG A 145 42.68 -16.74 17.53
N PHE A 146 41.96 -15.88 18.27
CA PHE A 146 41.27 -14.70 17.74
C PHE A 146 41.99 -13.38 18.02
N GLN A 147 43.21 -13.40 18.56
CA GLN A 147 43.88 -12.18 19.02
C GLN A 147 44.05 -11.15 17.91
N ASN A 148 44.40 -11.58 16.70
CA ASN A 148 44.64 -10.68 15.58
C ASN A 148 43.34 -10.03 15.07
N VAL A 149 42.28 -10.82 14.87
CA VAL A 149 40.96 -10.28 14.46
C VAL A 149 40.33 -9.40 15.55
N GLN A 150 40.51 -9.75 16.83
CA GLN A 150 40.04 -8.92 17.94
C GLN A 150 40.78 -7.58 17.97
N GLY A 151 42.10 -7.59 17.79
CA GLY A 151 42.92 -6.37 17.71
C GLY A 151 42.49 -5.48 16.55
N PHE A 152 42.12 -6.07 15.40
CA PHE A 152 41.54 -5.34 14.27
C PHE A 152 40.19 -4.70 14.64
N PHE A 153 39.26 -5.43 15.24
CA PHE A 153 37.97 -4.86 15.67
C PHE A 153 38.14 -3.73 16.68
N ASP A 154 39.03 -3.89 17.66
CA ASP A 154 39.32 -2.86 18.66
C ASP A 154 39.93 -1.60 18.01
N ALA A 155 40.77 -1.77 16.97
CA ALA A 155 41.34 -0.65 16.23
C ALA A 155 40.30 0.06 15.35
N PHE A 156 39.48 -0.68 14.60
CA PHE A 156 38.50 -0.13 13.67
C PHE A 156 37.35 0.58 14.40
N TYR A 157 36.89 0.02 15.52
CA TYR A 157 35.79 0.59 16.32
C TYR A 157 36.25 1.48 17.49
N ARG A 158 37.53 1.85 17.56
CA ARG A 158 38.12 2.61 18.68
C ARG A 158 37.32 3.85 19.08
N ASP A 159 36.87 4.61 18.08
CA ASP A 159 36.20 5.89 18.29
C ASP A 159 34.66 5.75 18.41
N VAL A 160 34.13 4.52 18.40
CA VAL A 160 32.70 4.28 18.58
C VAL A 160 32.36 4.25 20.07
N PRO A 161 31.45 5.11 20.57
CA PRO A 161 31.09 5.14 21.98
C PRO A 161 30.48 3.81 22.44
N ARG A 162 31.10 3.18 23.45
CA ARG A 162 30.56 1.98 24.10
C ARG A 162 29.33 2.37 24.92
N SER A 163 28.18 1.82 24.56
CA SER A 163 26.88 2.08 25.19
C SER A 163 25.97 0.86 25.03
N GLY A 164 24.76 0.88 25.61
CA GLY A 164 23.75 -0.15 25.33
C GLY A 164 23.37 -0.28 23.85
N ASN A 165 23.73 0.71 23.02
CA ASN A 165 23.47 0.68 21.58
C ASN A 165 24.64 0.13 20.76
N PHE A 166 25.85 0.05 21.33
CA PHE A 166 27.01 -0.50 20.63
C PHE A 166 27.89 -1.31 21.58
N ARG A 167 28.02 -2.61 21.27
CA ARG A 167 28.88 -3.56 21.98
C ARG A 167 29.78 -4.27 20.97
N PRO A 168 31.11 -4.07 21.02
CA PRO A 168 32.03 -4.79 20.16
C PRO A 168 32.17 -6.26 20.59
N PHE A 169 32.79 -7.06 19.72
CA PHE A 169 33.24 -8.41 20.06
C PHE A 169 34.28 -8.40 21.18
N GLN A 170 34.31 -9.48 21.96
CA GLN A 170 35.32 -9.78 22.97
C GLN A 170 35.79 -11.23 22.83
N LEU A 171 36.34 -11.58 21.67
CA LEU A 171 36.69 -12.95 21.27
C LEU A 171 37.86 -13.55 22.06
N THR A 172 38.69 -12.71 22.68
CA THR A 172 39.83 -13.13 23.51
C THR A 172 39.45 -13.41 24.97
N GLN A 173 38.19 -13.15 25.36
CA GLN A 173 37.70 -13.53 26.69
C GLN A 173 37.56 -15.05 26.80
N GLN A 174 37.92 -15.57 27.98
CA GLN A 174 37.77 -16.99 28.29
C GLN A 174 36.30 -17.41 28.35
N ASP A 175 35.42 -16.53 28.85
CA ASP A 175 33.98 -16.79 28.82
C ASP A 175 33.43 -16.55 27.41
N ASP A 176 33.01 -17.64 26.79
CA ASP A 176 32.45 -17.66 25.44
C ASP A 176 31.11 -16.92 25.34
N ALA A 177 30.47 -16.60 26.48
CA ALA A 177 29.29 -15.73 26.55
C ALA A 177 29.54 -14.32 25.99
N GLU A 178 30.80 -13.91 25.86
CA GLU A 178 31.20 -12.60 25.36
C GLU A 178 31.45 -12.57 23.83
N HIS A 179 31.38 -13.72 23.13
CA HIS A 179 31.77 -13.88 21.72
C HIS A 179 30.66 -13.50 20.71
N TRP A 180 30.08 -12.31 20.91
CA TRP A 180 29.07 -11.70 20.03
C TRP A 180 29.31 -10.19 19.91
N SER A 181 28.54 -9.48 19.09
CA SER A 181 28.54 -8.01 19.02
C SER A 181 27.13 -7.47 18.81
N ALA A 182 26.90 -6.18 19.12
CA ALA A 182 25.63 -5.51 18.87
C ALA A 182 25.81 -4.09 18.32
N HIS A 183 24.97 -3.77 17.35
CA HIS A 183 24.86 -2.46 16.71
C HIS A 183 23.38 -2.09 16.63
N VAL A 184 22.90 -1.26 17.55
CA VAL A 184 21.49 -0.92 17.74
C VAL A 184 21.23 0.52 17.32
N PHE A 185 20.22 0.71 16.49
CA PHE A 185 19.79 2.01 15.98
C PHE A 185 18.29 2.18 16.22
N PRO A 186 17.86 2.51 17.45
CA PRO A 186 16.45 2.60 17.81
C PRO A 186 15.66 3.59 16.95
N GLU A 187 16.29 4.68 16.54
CA GLU A 187 15.72 5.72 15.68
C GLU A 187 15.41 5.22 14.25
N LEU A 188 16.09 4.15 13.82
CA LEU A 188 15.86 3.46 12.55
C LEU A 188 15.01 2.19 12.73
N GLY A 189 14.66 1.82 13.97
CA GLY A 189 13.91 0.62 14.29
C GLY A 189 14.65 -0.68 13.93
N ILE A 190 15.98 -0.69 13.98
CA ILE A 190 16.80 -1.85 13.60
C ILE A 190 17.92 -2.13 14.60
N ALA A 191 18.28 -3.40 14.71
CA ALA A 191 19.46 -3.82 15.46
C ALA A 191 20.16 -4.99 14.76
N PHE A 192 21.48 -4.92 14.64
CA PHE A 192 22.33 -5.98 14.13
C PHE A 192 23.09 -6.64 15.29
N TYR A 193 23.20 -7.96 15.23
CA TYR A 193 23.96 -8.76 16.18
C TYR A 193 24.89 -9.68 15.42
N GLY A 194 26.19 -9.55 15.67
CA GLY A 194 27.21 -10.43 15.11
C GLY A 194 27.44 -11.64 16.00
N PHE A 195 27.55 -12.81 15.40
CA PHE A 195 27.84 -14.08 16.07
C PHE A 195 29.07 -14.73 15.45
N SER A 196 30.01 -15.17 16.29
CA SER A 196 31.11 -16.01 15.83
C SER A 196 30.59 -17.42 15.58
N SER A 197 30.55 -17.83 14.32
CA SER A 197 30.30 -19.24 13.92
C SER A 197 31.56 -20.12 14.03
N CYS A 198 32.65 -19.59 14.59
CA CYS A 198 33.94 -20.24 14.76
C CYS A 198 34.14 -20.75 16.21
N HIS A 199 33.04 -20.96 16.94
CA HIS A 199 33.14 -21.50 18.30
C HIS A 199 33.73 -22.91 18.25
N GLN A 200 34.74 -23.19 19.08
CA GLN A 200 35.56 -24.42 19.07
C GLN A 200 36.40 -24.67 17.79
N ASN A 201 36.31 -23.81 16.77
CA ASN A 201 37.07 -23.93 15.51
C ASN A 201 38.57 -23.72 15.76
N ASP A 202 39.38 -24.67 15.28
CA ASP A 202 40.84 -24.65 15.36
C ASP A 202 41.49 -25.63 14.35
N ARG A 203 42.82 -25.73 14.38
CA ARG A 203 43.58 -26.58 13.45
C ARG A 203 43.32 -28.08 13.54
N TYR A 204 42.70 -28.54 14.61
CA TYR A 204 42.38 -29.94 14.85
C TYR A 204 40.89 -30.24 14.59
N TRP A 205 40.03 -29.24 14.71
CA TRP A 205 38.62 -29.34 14.37
C TRP A 205 38.14 -28.08 13.64
N THR A 206 37.89 -28.24 12.34
CA THR A 206 37.51 -27.15 11.43
C THR A 206 36.00 -26.95 11.37
N GLY A 207 35.27 -27.35 12.41
CA GLY A 207 33.82 -27.30 12.40
C GLY A 207 33.25 -25.91 12.70
N ALA A 208 31.98 -25.72 12.40
CA ALA A 208 31.25 -24.48 12.66
C ALA A 208 30.18 -24.67 13.73
N MET A 209 30.12 -23.73 14.69
CA MET A 209 29.15 -23.75 15.78
C MET A 209 29.01 -22.35 16.39
N PHE A 210 27.88 -22.08 17.05
CA PHE A 210 27.69 -20.90 17.91
C PHE A 210 27.90 -21.26 19.38
N SER A 211 28.42 -20.32 20.18
CA SER A 211 28.26 -20.43 21.63
C SER A 211 26.80 -20.15 22.01
N ALA A 212 26.12 -21.15 22.59
CA ALA A 212 24.76 -20.97 23.08
C ALA A 212 24.66 -19.88 24.16
N LYS A 213 25.71 -19.71 24.97
CA LYS A 213 25.78 -18.62 25.96
C LYS A 213 25.86 -17.25 25.30
N ALA A 214 26.64 -17.10 24.23
CA ALA A 214 26.72 -15.84 23.48
C ALA A 214 25.37 -15.46 22.87
N VAL A 215 24.66 -16.44 22.29
CA VAL A 215 23.31 -16.22 21.75
C VAL A 215 22.34 -15.78 22.85
N GLU A 216 22.41 -16.40 24.03
CA GLU A 216 21.55 -16.03 25.16
C GLU A 216 21.87 -14.62 25.70
N GLN A 217 23.15 -14.25 25.84
CA GLN A 217 23.52 -12.89 26.25
C GLN A 217 23.11 -11.84 25.21
N ALA A 218 23.24 -12.15 23.92
CA ALA A 218 22.73 -11.29 22.86
C ALA A 218 21.21 -11.11 22.94
N ARG A 219 20.45 -12.18 23.26
CA ARG A 219 18.99 -12.12 23.47
C ARG A 219 18.64 -11.19 24.62
N ILE A 220 19.27 -11.38 25.79
CA ILE A 220 19.06 -10.55 26.98
C ILE A 220 19.34 -9.07 26.66
N HIS A 221 20.46 -8.80 25.98
CA HIS A 221 20.79 -7.45 25.53
C HIS A 221 19.74 -6.87 24.58
N ALA A 222 19.25 -7.68 23.62
CA ALA A 222 18.23 -7.26 22.66
C ALA A 222 16.88 -6.96 23.28
N GLU A 223 16.54 -7.59 24.40
CA GLU A 223 15.32 -7.31 25.16
C GLU A 223 15.39 -5.97 25.90
N GLN A 224 16.58 -5.59 26.35
CA GLN A 224 16.82 -4.36 27.08
C GLN A 224 17.01 -3.16 26.14
N ASN A 225 17.81 -3.33 25.08
CA ASN A 225 18.31 -2.21 24.27
C ASN A 225 17.67 -2.13 22.88
N ALA A 226 17.15 -3.25 22.34
CA ALA A 226 16.59 -3.32 20.98
C ALA A 226 15.09 -3.63 20.97
N ARG A 227 14.36 -3.21 22.01
CA ARG A 227 12.91 -3.43 22.10
C ARG A 227 12.18 -2.66 21.00
N GLY A 228 11.39 -3.36 20.20
CA GLY A 228 10.66 -2.78 19.07
C GLY A 228 11.48 -2.62 17.77
N CYS A 229 12.76 -3.01 17.79
CA CYS A 229 13.59 -3.05 16.58
C CYS A 229 13.45 -4.39 15.84
N THR A 230 13.59 -4.36 14.51
CA THR A 230 13.84 -5.56 13.72
C THR A 230 15.25 -6.07 14.03
N ARG A 231 15.35 -7.31 14.52
CA ARG A 231 16.62 -7.95 14.92
C ARG A 231 17.22 -8.74 13.76
N ILE A 232 18.44 -8.38 13.38
CA ILE A 232 19.22 -9.00 12.31
C ILE A 232 20.43 -9.72 12.91
N ALA A 233 20.60 -11.00 12.61
CA ALA A 233 21.78 -11.77 12.95
C ALA A 233 22.77 -11.76 11.78
N VAL A 234 24.06 -11.74 12.09
CA VAL A 234 25.17 -11.83 11.12
C VAL A 234 26.13 -12.91 11.59
N TRP A 235 26.56 -13.81 10.70
CA TRP A 235 27.55 -14.86 10.99
C TRP A 235 28.28 -15.28 9.69
N HIS A 236 29.22 -16.23 9.75
CA HIS A 236 29.98 -16.64 8.57
C HIS A 236 29.48 -17.93 7.91
N HIS A 237 29.55 -19.08 8.60
CA HIS A 237 29.32 -20.40 8.01
C HIS A 237 27.87 -20.66 7.53
N GLY A 238 27.70 -21.42 6.45
CA GLY A 238 26.38 -21.89 5.95
C GLY A 238 25.93 -23.23 6.54
N LEU A 239 24.85 -23.83 6.01
CA LEU A 239 24.39 -25.20 6.37
C LEU A 239 25.02 -26.32 5.53
N ASP A 240 25.82 -25.97 4.53
CA ASP A 240 26.41 -26.93 3.59
C ASP A 240 27.89 -26.62 3.41
N SER A 241 28.70 -27.67 3.24
CA SER A 241 30.13 -27.58 2.97
C SER A 241 30.55 -28.68 1.99
N GLY A 242 31.76 -28.57 1.41
CA GLY A 242 32.29 -29.62 0.53
C GLY A 242 32.28 -31.02 1.17
N ARG A 243 32.11 -32.07 0.35
CA ARG A 243 31.96 -33.47 0.81
C ARG A 243 32.99 -33.84 1.89
N GLY A 244 32.50 -34.16 3.09
CA GLY A 244 33.30 -34.74 4.17
C GLY A 244 34.03 -33.76 5.09
N ARG A 245 33.77 -32.45 5.00
CA ARG A 245 34.30 -31.45 5.94
C ARG A 245 33.24 -31.07 7.00
N PRO A 246 33.62 -30.83 8.26
CA PRO A 246 32.68 -30.40 9.31
C PRO A 246 32.36 -28.89 9.28
N ASP A 247 32.78 -28.17 8.22
CA ASP A 247 32.80 -26.71 8.10
C ASP A 247 31.42 -26.11 7.75
N PHE A 248 30.40 -26.49 8.52
CA PHE A 248 29.01 -26.06 8.31
C PHE A 248 28.25 -26.06 9.63
N LEU A 249 27.27 -25.17 9.76
CA LEU A 249 26.36 -25.12 10.89
C LEU A 249 25.31 -26.22 10.79
N ARG A 250 24.86 -26.71 11.95
CA ARG A 250 23.70 -27.61 12.03
C ARG A 250 22.42 -26.76 12.06
N ALA A 251 21.30 -27.36 11.65
CA ALA A 251 19.99 -26.69 11.74
C ALA A 251 19.65 -26.25 13.18
N GLN A 252 20.14 -26.98 14.18
CA GLN A 252 19.95 -26.65 15.60
C GLN A 252 20.62 -25.32 15.97
N ASP A 253 21.81 -25.04 15.42
CA ASP A 253 22.56 -23.80 15.70
C ASP A 253 21.78 -22.58 15.21
N VAL A 254 21.21 -22.66 14.02
CA VAL A 254 20.40 -21.57 13.45
C VAL A 254 19.04 -21.46 14.15
N GLY A 255 18.51 -22.58 14.66
CA GLY A 255 17.35 -22.61 15.54
C GLY A 255 17.53 -21.75 16.80
N LEU A 256 18.74 -21.70 17.39
CA LEU A 256 19.03 -20.86 18.55
C LEU A 256 18.81 -19.37 18.25
N LEU A 257 19.28 -18.90 17.09
CA LEU A 257 19.08 -17.51 16.66
C LEU A 257 17.59 -17.20 16.44
N TYR A 258 16.87 -18.11 15.80
CA TYR A 258 15.43 -17.95 15.60
C TYR A 258 14.66 -17.82 16.94
N HIS A 259 14.97 -18.70 17.91
CA HIS A 259 14.38 -18.67 19.24
C HIS A 259 14.78 -17.43 20.06
N ALA A 260 15.97 -16.88 19.82
CA ALA A 260 16.41 -15.60 20.40
C ALA A 260 15.68 -14.37 19.80
N GLY A 261 14.75 -14.58 18.86
CA GLY A 261 13.90 -13.52 18.30
C GLY A 261 14.52 -12.80 17.10
N PHE A 262 15.59 -13.34 16.52
CA PHE A 262 16.11 -12.87 15.23
C PHE A 262 15.16 -13.27 14.10
N ARG A 263 15.02 -12.39 13.11
CA ARG A 263 14.09 -12.57 11.99
C ARG A 263 14.75 -12.44 10.62
N ILE A 264 15.92 -11.80 10.56
CA ILE A 264 16.76 -11.72 9.36
C ILE A 264 18.16 -12.22 9.72
N GLY A 265 18.80 -12.95 8.84
CA GLY A 265 20.16 -13.45 8.95
C GLY A 265 20.99 -13.06 7.72
N PHE A 266 22.24 -12.67 7.92
CA PHE A 266 23.22 -12.47 6.85
C PHE A 266 24.41 -13.41 7.07
N HIS A 267 24.78 -14.20 6.06
CA HIS A 267 25.96 -15.07 6.16
C HIS A 267 26.77 -15.20 4.87
N GLY A 268 27.98 -15.72 5.03
CA GLY A 268 28.98 -15.97 3.99
C GLY A 268 29.12 -17.44 3.62
N HIS A 269 30.29 -17.81 3.08
CA HIS A 269 30.70 -19.22 2.95
C HIS A 269 29.74 -20.08 2.09
N THR A 270 29.24 -19.59 0.95
CA THR A 270 28.14 -20.26 0.23
C THR A 270 28.50 -21.14 -0.96
N HIS A 271 27.84 -22.31 -1.00
CA HIS A 271 27.52 -23.14 -2.16
C HIS A 271 26.06 -22.89 -2.64
N ARG A 272 25.73 -23.25 -3.88
CA ARG A 272 24.42 -23.01 -4.55
C ARG A 272 23.19 -23.62 -3.83
N HIS A 273 23.37 -24.57 -2.91
CA HIS A 273 22.31 -25.36 -2.28
C HIS A 273 21.85 -24.88 -0.88
N ALA A 274 22.59 -24.00 -0.21
CA ALA A 274 22.30 -23.63 1.19
C ALA A 274 20.91 -22.97 1.38
N TYR A 275 20.46 -22.18 0.40
CA TYR A 275 19.18 -21.48 0.47
C TYR A 275 17.97 -22.42 0.50
N GLU A 276 17.92 -23.43 -0.37
CA GLU A 276 16.79 -24.37 -0.45
C GLU A 276 16.63 -25.14 0.87
N THR A 277 17.75 -25.49 1.49
CA THR A 277 17.78 -26.14 2.80
C THR A 277 17.28 -25.22 3.91
N PHE A 278 17.67 -23.94 3.91
CA PHE A 278 17.18 -22.97 4.89
C PHE A 278 15.67 -22.70 4.75
N ASP A 279 15.17 -22.52 3.52
CA ASP A 279 13.75 -22.28 3.29
C ASP A 279 12.88 -23.50 3.62
N ALA A 280 13.41 -24.71 3.42
CA ALA A 280 12.77 -25.96 3.85
C ALA A 280 12.70 -26.10 5.38
N LEU A 281 13.73 -25.68 6.11
CA LEU A 281 13.83 -25.87 7.57
C LEU A 281 13.11 -24.79 8.38
N PHE A 282 13.23 -23.51 8.01
CA PHE A 282 12.74 -22.38 8.82
C PHE A 282 11.51 -21.69 8.20
N GLY A 283 11.32 -21.84 6.89
CA GLY A 283 10.34 -21.11 6.09
C GLY A 283 10.38 -19.60 6.32
N ASN A 284 9.22 -18.93 6.35
CA ASN A 284 9.14 -17.46 6.46
C ASN A 284 9.59 -16.88 7.80
N ARG A 285 9.83 -17.73 8.79
CA ARG A 285 9.98 -17.27 10.18
C ARG A 285 11.37 -16.69 10.44
N PHE A 286 12.33 -17.01 9.56
CA PHE A 286 13.70 -16.51 9.62
C PHE A 286 14.28 -16.33 8.21
N PHE A 287 14.40 -15.07 7.75
CA PHE A 287 14.88 -14.76 6.41
C PHE A 287 16.40 -14.73 6.35
N ILE A 288 17.01 -15.49 5.45
CA ILE A 288 18.47 -15.57 5.36
C ILE A 288 18.95 -15.04 4.01
N VAL A 289 19.84 -14.05 4.07
CA VAL A 289 20.59 -13.49 2.94
C VAL A 289 21.98 -14.09 2.97
N SER A 290 22.32 -14.75 1.88
CA SER A 290 23.61 -15.39 1.71
C SER A 290 24.35 -14.73 0.55
N THR A 291 25.64 -14.43 0.70
CA THR A 291 26.44 -13.91 -0.41
C THR A 291 27.76 -14.68 -0.51
N GLY A 292 28.14 -15.05 -1.74
CA GLY A 292 29.41 -15.70 -2.01
C GLY A 292 30.59 -14.72 -1.94
N SER A 293 31.78 -15.25 -2.22
CA SER A 293 33.02 -14.51 -1.98
C SER A 293 33.25 -13.32 -2.91
N LEU A 294 33.77 -12.23 -2.35
CA LEU A 294 34.27 -11.10 -3.12
C LEU A 294 35.72 -11.31 -3.58
N GLY A 295 36.59 -11.81 -2.69
CA GLY A 295 38.05 -11.80 -2.82
C GLY A 295 38.72 -13.16 -3.07
N ALA A 296 37.99 -14.27 -2.95
CA ALA A 296 38.54 -15.61 -3.08
C ALA A 296 38.98 -15.95 -4.53
N GLY A 297 39.93 -16.87 -4.62
CA GLY A 297 40.48 -17.41 -5.86
C GLY A 297 39.61 -18.53 -6.42
N ALA A 298 39.89 -19.00 -7.63
CA ALA A 298 39.11 -20.11 -8.20
C ALA A 298 39.27 -21.43 -7.43
N GLU A 299 40.44 -21.66 -6.81
CA GLU A 299 40.76 -22.91 -6.09
C GLU A 299 40.16 -22.98 -4.68
N GLU A 300 39.79 -21.84 -4.10
CA GLU A 300 39.18 -21.75 -2.77
C GLU A 300 37.66 -21.55 -2.84
N ARG A 301 37.10 -21.55 -4.06
CA ARG A 301 35.65 -21.45 -4.31
C ARG A 301 35.06 -22.81 -4.69
N PRO A 302 33.77 -23.04 -4.41
CA PRO A 302 33.06 -24.20 -4.92
C PRO A 302 32.98 -24.19 -6.45
N ASP A 303 33.02 -25.38 -7.06
CA ASP A 303 32.85 -25.54 -8.52
C ASP A 303 31.58 -24.79 -9.00
N ALA A 304 31.75 -23.95 -10.04
CA ALA A 304 30.70 -23.16 -10.68
C ALA A 304 30.09 -21.97 -9.86
N VAL A 305 30.73 -21.49 -8.79
CA VAL A 305 30.31 -20.27 -8.06
C VAL A 305 31.24 -19.09 -8.37
N GLY A 306 30.69 -18.05 -9.01
CA GLY A 306 31.35 -16.76 -9.30
C GLY A 306 31.61 -15.89 -8.07
N ASN A 307 32.35 -14.79 -8.20
CA ASN A 307 32.46 -13.81 -7.11
C ASN A 307 31.15 -13.03 -6.96
N GLN A 308 30.77 -12.69 -5.73
CA GLN A 308 29.46 -12.12 -5.44
C GLN A 308 29.50 -10.97 -4.45
N PHE A 309 28.50 -10.11 -4.56
CA PHE A 309 28.05 -9.24 -3.47
C PHE A 309 26.53 -9.09 -3.57
N SER A 310 25.88 -8.68 -2.49
CA SER A 310 24.44 -8.44 -2.52
C SER A 310 24.04 -7.08 -1.96
N ILE A 311 22.91 -6.57 -2.43
CA ILE A 311 22.28 -5.35 -1.93
C ILE A 311 20.91 -5.75 -1.39
N ALA A 312 20.74 -5.65 -0.08
CA ALA A 312 19.48 -5.93 0.59
C ALA A 312 18.75 -4.62 0.91
N GLN A 313 17.52 -4.49 0.44
CA GLN A 313 16.62 -3.41 0.77
C GLN A 313 15.58 -3.91 1.78
N VAL A 314 15.73 -3.51 3.04
CA VAL A 314 14.84 -3.87 4.14
C VAL A 314 13.72 -2.85 4.27
N TYR A 315 12.48 -3.34 4.30
CA TYR A 315 11.23 -2.63 4.52
C TYR A 315 10.58 -3.12 5.82
N PRO A 316 9.65 -2.37 6.44
CA PRO A 316 8.92 -2.83 7.63
C PRO A 316 8.08 -4.10 7.41
N GLY A 317 7.87 -4.47 6.14
CA GLY A 317 7.14 -5.66 5.71
C GLY A 317 8.05 -6.69 5.07
N HIS A 318 8.96 -6.34 4.16
CA HIS A 318 9.72 -7.30 3.35
C HIS A 318 11.20 -6.94 3.23
N VAL A 319 12.00 -7.86 2.69
CA VAL A 319 13.38 -7.59 2.31
C VAL A 319 13.54 -7.97 0.85
N ASP A 320 13.91 -7.01 -0.01
CA ASP A 320 14.31 -7.29 -1.39
C ASP A 320 15.83 -7.48 -1.45
N VAL A 321 16.34 -8.46 -2.20
CA VAL A 321 17.79 -8.67 -2.37
C VAL A 321 18.14 -8.62 -3.85
N GLU A 322 19.24 -7.96 -4.19
CA GLU A 322 19.84 -8.01 -5.52
C GLU A 322 21.23 -8.64 -5.39
N VAL A 323 21.47 -9.74 -6.10
CA VAL A 323 22.76 -10.45 -6.06
C VAL A 323 23.51 -10.15 -7.35
N PHE A 324 24.75 -9.71 -7.21
CA PHE A 324 25.65 -9.43 -8.32
C PHE A 324 26.63 -10.58 -8.39
N THR A 325 26.74 -11.20 -9.57
CA THR A 325 27.57 -12.39 -9.79
C THR A 325 28.57 -12.13 -10.91
N ARG A 326 29.81 -12.57 -10.72
CA ARG A 326 30.86 -12.58 -11.75
C ARG A 326 31.35 -14.00 -11.98
N GLU A 327 30.96 -14.61 -13.10
CA GLU A 327 31.36 -15.97 -13.48
C GLU A 327 32.65 -15.95 -14.34
N GLY A 328 33.61 -16.84 -14.05
CA GLY A 328 34.79 -17.10 -14.90
C GLY A 328 35.75 -15.92 -15.07
N VAL A 329 36.20 -15.70 -16.32
CA VAL A 329 37.23 -14.70 -16.74
C VAL A 329 36.60 -13.32 -17.04
N SER A 330 35.27 -13.17 -16.91
CA SER A 330 34.61 -11.88 -17.15
C SER A 330 35.05 -10.83 -16.14
N THR A 331 35.28 -9.60 -16.59
CA THR A 331 35.63 -8.46 -15.72
C THR A 331 34.40 -7.75 -15.16
N SER A 332 33.20 -7.97 -15.70
CA SER A 332 31.96 -7.30 -15.30
C SER A 332 31.08 -8.17 -14.41
N TYR A 333 30.43 -7.55 -13.43
CA TYR A 333 29.39 -8.19 -12.63
C TYR A 333 28.07 -8.14 -13.38
N GLU A 334 27.40 -9.29 -13.50
CA GLU A 334 26.04 -9.36 -13.98
C GLU A 334 25.07 -9.23 -12.81
N ARG A 335 24.07 -8.36 -12.99
CA ARG A 335 23.00 -8.19 -12.00
C ARG A 335 21.97 -9.29 -12.18
N ARG A 336 21.98 -10.30 -11.30
CA ARG A 336 20.86 -11.25 -11.18
C ARG A 336 19.90 -10.75 -10.11
N ARG A 337 18.73 -10.31 -10.57
CA ARG A 337 17.72 -9.77 -9.68
C ARG A 337 16.92 -10.90 -9.05
N GLU A 338 17.46 -11.48 -7.99
CA GLU A 338 16.72 -12.43 -7.15
C GLU A 338 15.81 -11.68 -6.17
N ARG A 339 14.68 -11.18 -6.68
CA ARG A 339 13.66 -10.55 -5.82
C ARG A 339 13.00 -11.58 -4.93
N ARG A 340 13.47 -11.68 -3.70
CA ARG A 340 12.80 -12.43 -2.63
C ARG A 340 12.01 -11.40 -1.80
N ARG A 341 10.82 -11.74 -1.31
CA ARG A 341 9.96 -10.83 -0.53
C ARG A 341 9.34 -11.62 0.61
N PHE A 342 9.29 -11.04 1.81
CA PHE A 342 8.75 -11.68 3.03
C PHE A 342 7.81 -10.73 3.76
N LEU A 343 6.93 -11.18 4.66
CA LEU A 343 6.10 -10.30 5.50
C LEU A 343 6.60 -10.43 6.96
N LEU A 344 7.21 -9.39 7.50
CA LEU A 344 7.88 -9.34 8.80
C LEU A 344 6.91 -9.18 9.98
N LYS A 345 5.62 -8.91 9.71
CA LYS A 345 4.61 -8.71 10.77
C LYS A 345 3.74 -9.96 10.92
N SER A 346 3.87 -10.60 12.09
CA SER A 346 3.10 -11.73 12.66
C SER A 346 3.59 -13.16 12.36
N ASP A 347 3.67 -13.98 13.42
CA ASP A 347 4.01 -15.40 13.38
C ASP A 347 2.94 -16.26 12.64
N ASN A 348 1.79 -15.67 12.27
CA ASN A 348 0.68 -16.30 11.54
C ASN A 348 0.54 -15.80 10.08
N THR A 349 1.52 -15.08 9.54
CA THR A 349 1.39 -14.47 8.21
C THR A 349 1.77 -15.45 7.09
N PRO A 350 0.90 -15.67 6.08
CA PRO A 350 1.19 -16.57 4.96
C PRO A 350 2.41 -16.13 4.16
N ARG A 351 3.08 -17.08 3.47
CA ARG A 351 4.30 -16.76 2.70
C ARG A 351 4.00 -15.80 1.55
N LEU A 352 4.93 -14.95 1.20
CA LEU A 352 4.73 -13.96 0.12
C LEU A 352 4.75 -14.62 -1.27
N ASP A 353 5.47 -15.73 -1.42
CA ASP A 353 5.37 -16.70 -2.52
C ASP A 353 4.11 -17.56 -2.45
N GLN A 354 3.27 -17.44 -1.42
CA GLN A 354 1.91 -17.98 -1.39
C GLN A 354 0.85 -16.91 -1.64
N LEU A 355 1.25 -15.64 -1.64
CA LEU A 355 0.38 -14.50 -1.91
C LEU A 355 0.55 -14.04 -3.35
N SER A 356 -0.48 -13.37 -3.85
CA SER A 356 -0.36 -12.68 -5.12
C SER A 356 0.54 -11.44 -5.00
N HIS A 357 1.20 -11.06 -6.09
CA HIS A 357 2.11 -9.92 -6.14
C HIS A 357 1.98 -9.15 -7.45
N ALA A 358 2.30 -7.85 -7.47
CA ALA A 358 2.51 -7.09 -8.71
C ALA A 358 3.76 -6.21 -8.67
N VAL A 359 4.56 -6.18 -9.73
CA VAL A 359 5.72 -5.28 -9.82
C VAL A 359 5.28 -3.81 -9.77
N SER A 360 4.22 -3.47 -10.49
CA SER A 360 3.63 -2.14 -10.45
C SER A 360 2.14 -2.27 -10.30
N HIS A 361 1.55 -1.43 -9.46
CA HIS A 361 0.10 -1.29 -9.29
C HIS A 361 -0.26 0.19 -9.46
N LYS A 362 -0.96 0.52 -10.53
CA LYS A 362 -1.46 1.85 -10.82
C LYS A 362 -2.98 1.89 -10.72
N ARG A 363 -3.50 2.97 -10.13
CA ARG A 363 -4.92 3.26 -10.01
C ARG A 363 -5.17 4.70 -10.39
N SER A 364 -5.95 4.90 -11.45
CA SER A 364 -6.19 6.23 -12.03
C SER A 364 -7.67 6.56 -11.99
N TRP A 365 -8.06 7.58 -11.21
CA TRP A 365 -9.42 8.12 -11.18
C TRP A 365 -9.52 9.26 -12.21
N LYS A 366 -10.28 9.06 -13.28
CA LYS A 366 -10.58 10.08 -14.30
C LYS A 366 -12.00 10.58 -14.09
N VAL A 367 -12.12 11.81 -13.62
CA VAL A 367 -13.41 12.43 -13.32
C VAL A 367 -13.92 13.14 -14.57
N GLU A 368 -15.12 12.76 -15.01
CA GLU A 368 -15.81 13.42 -16.11
C GLU A 368 -16.52 14.69 -15.65
N ALA A 369 -16.92 15.52 -16.61
CA ALA A 369 -17.69 16.72 -16.35
C ALA A 369 -18.98 16.41 -15.55
N ASN A 370 -19.72 15.37 -15.93
CA ASN A 370 -20.95 14.92 -15.25
C ASN A 370 -20.72 14.29 -13.86
N GLY A 371 -19.50 14.24 -13.32
CA GLY A 371 -19.23 13.65 -12.00
C GLY A 371 -19.12 12.14 -11.97
N ILE A 372 -19.30 11.46 -13.09
CA ILE A 372 -18.95 10.06 -13.22
C ILE A 372 -17.41 9.98 -13.22
N THR A 373 -16.88 9.08 -12.43
CA THR A 373 -15.44 8.84 -12.35
C THR A 373 -15.16 7.45 -12.89
N GLN A 374 -14.46 7.37 -14.01
CA GLN A 374 -13.88 6.11 -14.48
C GLN A 374 -12.59 5.84 -13.71
N VAL A 375 -12.43 4.61 -13.23
CA VAL A 375 -11.27 4.19 -12.46
C VAL A 375 -10.60 3.05 -13.20
N ASP A 376 -9.38 3.29 -13.65
CA ASP A 376 -8.55 2.29 -14.32
C ASP A 376 -7.59 1.68 -13.30
N VAL A 377 -7.61 0.35 -13.17
CA VAL A 377 -6.68 -0.46 -12.39
C VAL A 377 -5.75 -1.16 -13.37
N GLU A 378 -4.46 -0.82 -13.31
CA GLU A 378 -3.43 -1.43 -14.15
C GLU A 378 -2.34 -2.01 -13.26
N MET A 379 -2.00 -3.28 -13.49
CA MET A 379 -0.92 -3.96 -12.81
C MET A 379 0.05 -4.53 -13.84
N LYS A 380 1.35 -4.54 -13.51
CA LYS A 380 2.41 -5.12 -14.36
C LYS A 380 3.24 -6.12 -13.56
N GLY A 381 3.72 -7.17 -14.24
CA GLY A 381 4.47 -8.26 -13.63
C GLY A 381 3.71 -8.86 -12.46
N VAL A 382 2.49 -9.33 -12.72
CA VAL A 382 1.60 -9.89 -11.71
C VAL A 382 1.92 -11.36 -11.54
N THR A 383 1.93 -11.83 -10.30
CA THR A 383 1.92 -13.26 -9.97
C THR A 383 0.61 -13.50 -9.23
N LEU A 384 -0.34 -14.17 -9.87
CA LEU A 384 -1.62 -14.51 -9.25
C LEU A 384 -1.51 -15.85 -8.51
N ARG A 385 -1.81 -15.82 -7.22
CA ARG A 385 -1.95 -16.98 -6.34
C ARG A 385 -3.21 -16.79 -5.52
N GLY A 386 -4.25 -17.57 -5.86
CA GLY A 386 -5.57 -17.46 -5.24
C GLY A 386 -6.30 -16.16 -5.59
N GLU A 387 -6.95 -15.57 -4.59
CA GLU A 387 -7.78 -14.36 -4.73
C GLU A 387 -6.95 -13.08 -4.61
N ILE A 388 -7.17 -12.12 -5.52
CA ILE A 388 -6.69 -10.74 -5.33
C ILE A 388 -7.83 -9.75 -5.27
N THR A 389 -7.65 -8.71 -4.47
CA THR A 389 -8.55 -7.55 -4.44
C THR A 389 -8.17 -6.54 -5.51
N LEU A 390 -9.05 -6.35 -6.50
CA LEU A 390 -8.92 -5.27 -7.49
C LEU A 390 -9.41 -3.93 -6.91
N ALA A 391 -10.53 -3.93 -6.19
CA ALA A 391 -11.10 -2.75 -5.57
C ALA A 391 -11.88 -3.07 -4.30
N LEU A 392 -11.71 -2.24 -3.28
CA LEU A 392 -12.63 -2.13 -2.15
C LEU A 392 -13.15 -0.69 -2.16
N ILE A 393 -14.44 -0.51 -2.44
CA ILE A 393 -15.06 0.80 -2.63
C ILE A 393 -15.93 1.10 -1.41
N GLU A 394 -15.67 2.24 -0.79
CA GLU A 394 -16.38 2.75 0.38
C GLU A 394 -17.16 4.04 -0.02
N GLN A 395 -18.33 4.27 0.60
CA GLN A 395 -19.14 5.46 0.37
C GLN A 395 -18.43 6.77 0.75
N PRO A 396 -18.60 7.85 -0.03
CA PRO A 396 -19.84 8.18 -0.74
C PRO A 396 -19.71 7.94 -2.24
N PHE A 397 -20.75 7.29 -2.79
CA PHE A 397 -21.06 7.16 -4.22
C PHE A 397 -22.56 6.86 -4.33
N SER A 398 -23.21 7.18 -5.46
CA SER A 398 -24.62 6.78 -5.65
C SER A 398 -24.75 5.37 -6.22
N GLY A 399 -23.82 4.98 -7.09
CA GLY A 399 -23.79 3.68 -7.73
C GLY A 399 -22.39 3.34 -8.23
N ILE A 400 -22.18 2.04 -8.45
CA ILE A 400 -20.94 1.46 -8.98
C ILE A 400 -21.30 0.53 -10.12
N TRP A 401 -20.60 0.71 -11.22
CA TRP A 401 -20.57 -0.18 -12.36
C TRP A 401 -19.14 -0.70 -12.52
N ALA A 402 -18.98 -1.96 -12.89
CA ALA A 402 -17.66 -2.53 -13.09
C ALA A 402 -17.68 -3.51 -14.26
N GLN A 403 -16.55 -3.63 -14.96
CA GLN A 403 -16.41 -4.66 -15.98
C GLN A 403 -16.49 -6.05 -15.33
N ALA A 404 -17.27 -6.95 -15.91
CA ALA A 404 -17.41 -8.33 -15.42
C ALA A 404 -16.13 -9.18 -15.64
N MET A 405 -15.23 -8.72 -16.50
CA MET A 405 -13.99 -9.41 -16.83
C MET A 405 -12.80 -8.45 -16.71
N ALA A 406 -11.69 -8.92 -16.13
CA ALA A 406 -10.38 -8.29 -16.21
C ALA A 406 -9.63 -8.81 -17.43
N GLU A 407 -8.86 -7.95 -18.08
CA GLU A 407 -7.98 -8.30 -19.21
C GLU A 407 -6.58 -8.60 -18.67
N THR A 408 -5.93 -9.63 -19.21
CA THR A 408 -4.58 -10.05 -18.82
C THR A 408 -3.77 -10.45 -20.05
N SER A 409 -2.45 -10.62 -19.89
CA SER A 409 -1.59 -11.16 -20.94
C SER A 409 -1.96 -12.59 -21.41
N LEU A 410 -2.75 -13.34 -20.62
CA LEU A 410 -3.21 -14.69 -20.95
C LEU A 410 -4.69 -14.73 -21.36
N GLY A 411 -5.32 -13.57 -21.60
CA GLY A 411 -6.74 -13.44 -21.97
C GLY A 411 -7.59 -12.85 -20.84
N ARG A 412 -8.89 -13.16 -20.82
CA ARG A 412 -9.84 -12.55 -19.86
C ARG A 412 -10.07 -13.43 -18.63
N ILE A 413 -10.23 -12.83 -17.46
CA ILE A 413 -10.52 -13.51 -16.18
C ILE A 413 -11.79 -12.88 -15.56
N PRO A 414 -12.74 -13.68 -15.04
CA PRO A 414 -13.94 -13.14 -14.41
C PRO A 414 -13.62 -12.36 -13.14
N VAL A 415 -14.34 -11.25 -12.93
CA VAL A 415 -14.28 -10.45 -11.71
C VAL A 415 -15.49 -10.75 -10.86
N GLU A 416 -15.26 -11.17 -9.62
CA GLU A 416 -16.30 -11.40 -8.63
C GLU A 416 -16.65 -10.10 -7.90
N ARG A 417 -17.95 -9.83 -7.72
CA ARG A 417 -18.47 -8.69 -6.95
C ARG A 417 -19.12 -9.21 -5.67
N ARG A 418 -18.69 -8.69 -4.51
CA ARG A 418 -19.26 -9.00 -3.20
C ARG A 418 -19.72 -7.72 -2.49
N GLU A 419 -20.98 -7.69 -2.08
CA GLU A 419 -21.55 -6.63 -1.24
C GLU A 419 -21.21 -6.94 0.23
N LEU A 420 -20.55 -6.00 0.91
CA LEU A 420 -20.12 -6.13 2.31
C LEU A 420 -20.95 -5.24 3.23
N SER A 421 -20.82 -5.45 4.55
CA SER A 421 -21.46 -4.60 5.55
C SER A 421 -21.03 -3.13 5.43
N GLY A 422 -21.96 -2.21 5.70
CA GLY A 422 -21.72 -0.77 5.66
C GLY A 422 -21.65 -0.18 4.24
N GLU A 423 -22.42 -0.72 3.29
CA GLU A 423 -22.50 -0.24 1.90
C GLU A 423 -21.13 -0.22 1.18
N ARG A 424 -20.29 -1.21 1.48
CA ARG A 424 -18.97 -1.41 0.86
C ARG A 424 -19.06 -2.47 -0.22
N VAL A 425 -18.36 -2.25 -1.34
CA VAL A 425 -18.33 -3.21 -2.46
C VAL A 425 -16.91 -3.68 -2.71
N LEU A 426 -16.73 -5.00 -2.74
CA LEU A 426 -15.45 -5.66 -2.99
C LEU A 426 -15.46 -6.30 -4.38
N PHE A 427 -14.39 -6.07 -5.13
CA PHE A 427 -14.14 -6.69 -6.43
C PHE A 427 -12.84 -7.49 -6.39
N THR A 428 -12.93 -8.76 -6.77
CA THR A 428 -11.80 -9.69 -6.74
C THR A 428 -11.66 -10.47 -8.04
N VAL A 429 -10.46 -10.98 -8.29
CA VAL A 429 -10.23 -11.98 -9.34
C VAL A 429 -9.52 -13.18 -8.75
N MET A 430 -9.81 -14.35 -9.30
CA MET A 430 -9.20 -15.62 -8.96
C MET A 430 -8.31 -16.08 -10.13
N GLY A 431 -7.15 -16.66 -9.82
CA GLY A 431 -6.34 -17.37 -10.82
C GLY A 431 -7.12 -18.53 -11.47
N ARG A 432 -6.74 -18.92 -12.69
CA ARG A 432 -7.50 -19.89 -13.51
C ARG A 432 -7.47 -21.35 -13.04
N GLY A 433 -6.66 -21.68 -12.02
CA GLY A 433 -6.72 -22.96 -11.30
C GLY A 433 -5.34 -23.58 -11.03
N GLY A 434 -5.17 -24.11 -9.80
CA GLY A 434 -3.98 -24.82 -9.33
C GLY A 434 -3.39 -24.24 -8.03
N ALA A 435 -2.56 -25.03 -7.32
CA ALA A 435 -1.74 -24.55 -6.20
C ALA A 435 -0.52 -23.72 -6.67
N GLU A 436 -0.30 -23.64 -7.99
CA GLU A 436 0.83 -22.96 -8.62
C GLU A 436 0.53 -21.50 -8.96
N ALA A 437 1.58 -20.68 -9.05
CA ALA A 437 1.48 -19.28 -9.44
C ALA A 437 1.16 -19.13 -10.93
N GLU A 438 0.22 -18.24 -11.25
CA GLU A 438 -0.04 -17.81 -12.63
C GLU A 438 0.68 -16.47 -12.88
N PRO A 439 1.83 -16.46 -13.61
CA PRO A 439 2.52 -15.23 -13.96
C PRO A 439 1.80 -14.51 -15.11
N LEU A 440 1.52 -13.23 -14.94
CA LEU A 440 0.96 -12.35 -15.96
C LEU A 440 1.91 -11.16 -16.20
N GLU A 441 2.16 -10.82 -17.45
CA GLU A 441 2.93 -9.61 -17.77
C GLU A 441 2.17 -8.35 -17.35
N TRP A 442 0.84 -8.36 -17.47
CA TRP A 442 -0.04 -7.28 -17.08
C TRP A 442 -1.46 -7.77 -16.78
N LEU A 443 -2.16 -7.00 -15.96
CA LEU A 443 -3.59 -7.14 -15.64
C LEU A 443 -4.23 -5.75 -15.68
N ARG A 444 -5.37 -5.63 -16.37
CA ARG A 444 -6.12 -4.38 -16.53
C ARG A 444 -7.59 -4.60 -16.25
N TRP A 445 -8.18 -3.67 -15.51
CA TRP A 445 -9.59 -3.70 -15.18
C TRP A 445 -10.09 -2.30 -14.90
N SER A 446 -11.35 -2.02 -15.24
CA SER A 446 -11.94 -0.71 -14.98
C SER A 446 -13.33 -0.81 -14.38
N TYR A 447 -13.67 0.23 -13.62
CA TYR A 447 -14.98 0.41 -13.03
C TYR A 447 -15.31 1.90 -12.98
N SER A 448 -16.59 2.23 -12.85
CA SER A 448 -17.08 3.60 -12.80
C SER A 448 -17.89 3.83 -11.54
N ILE A 449 -17.77 5.03 -10.98
CA ILE A 449 -18.48 5.45 -9.77
C ILE A 449 -19.02 6.85 -9.94
N SER A 450 -20.25 7.08 -9.49
CA SER A 450 -20.88 8.40 -9.57
C SER A 450 -20.54 9.26 -8.37
N ASN A 451 -20.32 10.55 -8.65
CA ASN A 451 -20.27 11.62 -7.66
C ASN A 451 -19.23 11.42 -6.54
N CYS A 452 -18.12 10.78 -6.89
CA CYS A 452 -17.14 10.34 -5.93
C CYS A 452 -16.10 11.42 -5.55
N LEU A 453 -15.91 12.44 -6.39
CA LEU A 453 -14.94 13.52 -6.14
C LEU A 453 -15.60 14.88 -6.34
N ALA A 454 -15.15 15.88 -5.56
CA ALA A 454 -15.65 17.24 -5.58
C ALA A 454 -15.02 18.01 -6.75
N LEU A 455 -15.83 18.71 -7.54
CA LEU A 455 -15.34 19.46 -8.70
C LEU A 455 -15.04 20.93 -8.37
N ASN A 456 -15.52 21.42 -7.23
CA ASN A 456 -15.30 22.78 -6.74
C ASN A 456 -15.43 22.82 -5.20
N GLY A 457 -15.08 23.96 -4.58
CA GLY A 457 -15.20 24.14 -3.13
C GLY A 457 -16.63 23.98 -2.59
N PHE A 458 -17.65 24.40 -3.35
CA PHE A 458 -19.05 24.23 -2.91
C PHE A 458 -19.49 22.77 -2.90
N ASP A 459 -19.11 21.98 -3.91
CA ASP A 459 -19.36 20.54 -3.97
C ASP A 459 -18.89 19.84 -2.69
N LEU A 460 -17.73 20.25 -2.16
CA LEU A 460 -17.17 19.71 -0.93
C LEU A 460 -17.99 20.13 0.29
N GLN A 461 -18.41 21.40 0.35
CA GLN A 461 -19.24 21.93 1.44
C GLN A 461 -20.66 21.36 1.43
N ALA A 462 -21.23 21.07 0.26
CA ALA A 462 -22.59 20.57 0.09
C ALA A 462 -22.75 19.10 0.51
N ARG A 463 -21.64 18.37 0.72
CA ARG A 463 -21.70 17.00 1.27
C ARG A 463 -22.18 17.01 2.72
N ARG A 464 -23.09 16.09 3.02
CA ARG A 464 -23.67 15.91 4.35
C ARG A 464 -22.65 15.35 5.35
N GLU A 465 -21.91 14.33 4.95
CA GLU A 465 -20.93 13.65 5.78
C GLU A 465 -19.55 13.66 5.11
N ARG A 466 -18.50 13.92 5.90
CA ARG A 466 -17.12 13.80 5.46
C ARG A 466 -16.65 12.37 5.76
N PRO A 467 -16.14 11.63 4.76
CA PRO A 467 -15.66 10.27 4.97
C PRO A 467 -14.50 10.22 5.98
N SER A 468 -14.45 9.16 6.79
CA SER A 468 -13.46 9.02 7.87
C SER A 468 -12.00 9.01 7.36
N TRP A 469 -11.74 8.53 6.15
CA TRP A 469 -10.39 8.58 5.57
C TRP A 469 -9.92 9.99 5.19
N LEU A 470 -10.81 10.99 5.20
CA LEU A 470 -10.47 12.41 5.03
C LEU A 470 -10.36 13.15 6.38
N GLU A 471 -10.50 12.47 7.53
CA GLU A 471 -10.31 13.02 8.89
C GLU A 471 -8.94 13.70 9.04
N HIS A 472 -7.91 13.06 8.46
CA HIS A 472 -6.51 13.47 8.59
C HIS A 472 -6.06 14.47 7.53
N LEU A 473 -7.00 15.01 6.74
CA LEU A 473 -6.76 15.99 5.69
C LEU A 473 -7.48 17.30 6.00
N PRO A 474 -6.95 18.46 5.60
CA PRO A 474 -7.62 19.74 5.81
C PRO A 474 -9.03 19.75 5.19
N PRO A 475 -10.00 20.49 5.77
CA PRO A 475 -11.41 20.46 5.35
C PRO A 475 -11.65 20.78 3.87
N GLU A 476 -10.77 21.55 3.25
CA GLU A 476 -10.81 21.95 1.84
C GLU A 476 -10.30 20.88 0.85
N PHE A 477 -9.75 19.78 1.35
CA PHE A 477 -9.26 18.68 0.51
C PHE A 477 -10.33 17.60 0.32
N ASP A 478 -10.35 17.04 -0.89
CA ASP A 478 -11.05 15.81 -1.25
C ASP A 478 -10.07 14.81 -1.85
N GLY A 479 -10.37 13.52 -1.79
CA GLY A 479 -9.44 12.50 -2.25
C GLY A 479 -10.00 11.10 -2.20
N ARG A 480 -9.22 10.14 -2.71
CA ARG A 480 -9.61 8.72 -2.73
C ARG A 480 -8.57 7.83 -2.06
N PRO A 481 -9.03 6.92 -1.16
CA PRO A 481 -8.16 5.96 -0.51
C PRO A 481 -7.96 4.73 -1.40
N TYR A 482 -6.84 4.06 -1.21
CA TYR A 482 -6.61 2.69 -1.63
C TYR A 482 -5.94 1.92 -0.48
N THR A 483 -6.53 0.79 -0.10
CA THR A 483 -5.93 -0.12 0.90
C THR A 483 -5.17 -1.22 0.16
N VAL A 484 -3.88 -1.34 0.42
CA VAL A 484 -3.02 -2.34 -0.22
C VAL A 484 -3.35 -3.71 0.39
N ARG A 485 -3.89 -4.63 -0.41
CA ARG A 485 -4.31 -5.97 0.06
C ARG A 485 -3.35 -7.08 -0.31
N PHE A 486 -2.42 -6.79 -1.19
CA PHE A 486 -1.38 -7.71 -1.62
C PHE A 486 -0.10 -6.91 -1.90
N PRO A 487 1.07 -7.53 -1.75
CA PRO A 487 2.34 -6.86 -1.97
C PRO A 487 2.52 -6.32 -3.40
N CYS A 488 3.10 -5.12 -3.55
CA CYS A 488 3.59 -4.61 -4.83
C CYS A 488 4.91 -3.85 -4.68
N ASP A 489 5.70 -3.69 -5.76
CA ASP A 489 6.98 -2.93 -5.68
C ASP A 489 6.77 -1.43 -5.83
N GLU A 490 5.67 -1.03 -6.45
CA GLU A 490 5.30 0.37 -6.61
C GLU A 490 3.79 0.48 -6.67
N LEU A 491 3.24 1.42 -5.90
CA LEU A 491 1.86 1.85 -5.97
C LEU A 491 1.82 3.27 -6.53
N THR A 492 1.03 3.50 -7.58
CA THR A 492 0.75 4.83 -8.11
C THR A 492 -0.75 5.11 -8.04
N LEU A 493 -1.12 6.18 -7.34
CA LEU A 493 -2.48 6.69 -7.23
C LEU A 493 -2.55 8.02 -7.98
N SER A 494 -3.45 8.17 -8.95
CA SER A 494 -3.62 9.44 -9.66
C SER A 494 -5.06 9.86 -9.83
N ILE A 495 -5.34 11.15 -9.68
CA ILE A 495 -6.65 11.75 -9.94
C ILE A 495 -6.50 12.74 -11.08
N HIS A 496 -7.36 12.62 -12.09
CA HIS A 496 -7.49 13.52 -13.23
C HIS A 496 -8.86 14.18 -13.18
N VAL A 497 -8.91 15.50 -13.18
CA VAL A 497 -10.14 16.31 -13.16
C VAL A 497 -10.38 16.91 -14.55
N PRO A 498 -11.64 17.21 -14.93
CA PRO A 498 -11.93 17.74 -16.27
C PRO A 498 -11.40 19.18 -16.40
N GLU A 499 -11.15 19.64 -17.64
CA GLU A 499 -10.48 20.94 -17.90
C GLU A 499 -11.13 22.16 -17.23
N ARG A 500 -12.46 22.11 -17.08
CA ARG A 500 -13.27 23.15 -16.40
C ARG A 500 -13.04 23.24 -14.89
N VAL A 501 -12.44 22.22 -14.30
CA VAL A 501 -12.09 22.14 -12.88
C VAL A 501 -10.60 22.44 -12.75
N ARG A 502 -10.25 23.41 -11.91
CA ARG A 502 -8.86 23.70 -11.61
C ARG A 502 -8.52 23.18 -10.22
N ILE A 503 -7.34 22.61 -10.09
CA ILE A 503 -6.76 22.27 -8.79
C ILE A 503 -6.08 23.54 -8.25
N LYS A 504 -6.29 23.86 -6.96
CA LYS A 504 -5.65 25.02 -6.35
C LYS A 504 -4.12 24.81 -6.37
N SER A 505 -3.36 25.81 -6.81
CA SER A 505 -1.91 25.69 -6.91
C SER A 505 -1.29 25.31 -5.56
N GLY A 506 -0.37 24.32 -5.58
CA GLY A 506 0.28 23.78 -4.39
C GLY A 506 -0.58 22.86 -3.52
N SER A 507 -1.84 22.59 -3.88
CA SER A 507 -2.78 21.82 -3.04
C SER A 507 -2.77 20.32 -3.34
N ILE A 508 -1.62 19.67 -3.16
CA ILE A 508 -1.53 18.19 -3.20
C ILE A 508 -1.15 17.64 -1.84
N GLU A 509 -2.00 16.77 -1.32
CA GLU A 509 -1.73 16.03 -0.09
C GLU A 509 -1.81 14.53 -0.29
N ALA A 510 -1.02 13.83 0.52
CA ALA A 510 -1.06 12.38 0.60
C ALA A 510 -0.96 11.95 2.05
N VAL A 511 -1.63 10.85 2.40
CA VAL A 511 -1.60 10.28 3.75
C VAL A 511 -1.36 8.79 3.65
N ALA A 512 -0.45 8.28 4.47
CA ALA A 512 -0.31 6.85 4.74
C ALA A 512 -0.96 6.55 6.10
N LEU A 513 -1.91 5.63 6.12
CA LEU A 513 -2.71 5.28 7.29
C LEU A 513 -2.49 3.82 7.66
N GLN A 514 -2.10 3.57 8.91
CA GLN A 514 -1.99 2.25 9.50
C GLN A 514 -3.33 1.86 10.15
N ARG A 515 -3.78 0.62 9.91
CA ARG A 515 -4.89 0.01 10.65
C ARG A 515 -4.44 -0.36 12.06
N ARG A 516 -5.15 0.10 13.09
CA ARG A 516 -4.95 -0.27 14.50
C ARG A 516 -6.26 -0.75 15.10
N ASP A 517 -6.18 -1.80 15.91
CA ASP A 517 -7.29 -2.24 16.75
C ASP A 517 -7.14 -1.61 18.13
N GLU A 518 -8.07 -0.73 18.49
CA GLU A 518 -8.15 -0.14 19.82
C GLU A 518 -9.45 -0.62 20.48
N ARG A 519 -9.31 -1.62 21.38
CA ARG A 519 -10.44 -2.17 22.18
C ARG A 519 -11.57 -2.76 21.33
N GLY A 520 -11.25 -3.43 20.22
CA GLY A 520 -12.22 -4.06 19.33
C GLY A 520 -12.84 -3.10 18.31
N GLN A 521 -12.35 -1.85 18.22
CA GLN A 521 -12.71 -0.91 17.16
C GLN A 521 -11.51 -0.66 16.27
N GLU A 522 -11.68 -0.92 14.96
CA GLU A 522 -10.67 -0.62 13.96
C GLU A 522 -10.58 0.90 13.72
N ARG A 523 -9.39 1.47 13.89
CA ARG A 523 -9.08 2.87 13.57
C ARG A 523 -7.93 2.98 12.58
N TRP A 524 -8.01 3.96 11.69
CA TRP A 524 -6.94 4.34 10.77
C TRP A 524 -6.15 5.51 11.34
N VAL A 525 -4.85 5.30 11.60
CA VAL A 525 -3.96 6.27 12.23
C VAL A 525 -2.84 6.67 11.26
N PRO A 526 -2.50 7.98 11.10
CA PRO A 526 -1.41 8.41 10.25
C PRO A 526 -0.05 7.82 10.63
N ASP A 527 0.74 7.46 9.62
CA ASP A 527 2.14 7.01 9.74
C ASP A 527 3.05 7.97 8.95
N PRO A 528 3.58 9.03 9.60
CA PRO A 528 4.42 10.02 8.93
C PRO A 528 5.75 9.44 8.42
N ALA A 529 6.26 8.38 9.05
CA ALA A 529 7.50 7.75 8.62
C ALA A 529 7.32 7.02 7.28
N GLU A 530 6.20 6.33 7.12
CA GLU A 530 5.83 5.71 5.85
C GLU A 530 5.57 6.76 4.76
N LEU A 531 4.86 7.84 5.09
CA LEU A 531 4.55 8.91 4.14
C LEU A 531 5.80 9.57 3.52
N LYS A 532 6.87 9.75 4.30
CA LYS A 532 8.15 10.37 3.86
C LYS A 532 8.81 9.68 2.66
N ARG A 533 8.46 8.41 2.39
CA ARG A 533 8.99 7.64 1.25
C ARG A 533 8.27 7.94 -0.07
N GLY A 534 7.06 8.48 0.00
CA GLY A 534 6.22 8.73 -1.17
C GLY A 534 6.65 9.97 -1.94
N ARG A 535 6.44 9.95 -3.25
CA ARG A 535 6.61 11.11 -4.13
C ARG A 535 5.25 11.66 -4.54
N LYS A 536 5.11 12.98 -4.51
CA LYS A 536 3.92 13.72 -4.93
C LYS A 536 4.23 14.48 -6.22
N GLU A 537 3.33 14.44 -7.18
CA GLU A 537 3.40 15.17 -8.44
C GLU A 537 2.05 15.83 -8.73
N MET A 538 2.06 17.05 -9.22
CA MET A 538 0.84 17.83 -9.46
C MET A 538 0.99 18.64 -10.76
N GLY A 539 -0.05 18.60 -11.58
CA GLY A 539 -0.28 19.55 -12.66
C GLY A 539 -1.59 20.29 -12.48
N THR A 540 -2.00 21.05 -13.49
CA THR A 540 -3.20 21.90 -13.45
C THR A 540 -4.51 21.11 -13.27
N HIS A 541 -4.55 19.91 -13.84
CA HIS A 541 -5.73 19.03 -13.90
C HIS A 541 -5.45 17.61 -13.43
N HIS A 542 -4.30 17.37 -12.80
CA HIS A 542 -3.96 16.05 -12.29
C HIS A 542 -3.14 16.12 -11.01
N VAL A 543 -3.34 15.16 -10.12
CA VAL A 543 -2.47 14.89 -8.96
C VAL A 543 -2.08 13.42 -8.95
N GLN A 544 -0.86 13.15 -8.52
CA GLN A 544 -0.30 11.80 -8.47
C GLN A 544 0.51 11.61 -7.20
N PHE A 545 0.36 10.43 -6.61
CA PHE A 545 1.15 9.95 -5.49
C PHE A 545 1.76 8.58 -5.84
N THR A 546 3.07 8.47 -5.73
CA THR A 546 3.80 7.22 -5.98
C THR A 546 4.52 6.77 -4.71
N MET A 547 4.25 5.53 -4.30
CA MET A 547 4.89 4.88 -3.16
C MET A 547 5.66 3.66 -3.65
N GLY A 548 6.98 3.66 -3.44
CA GLY A 548 7.77 2.45 -3.62
C GLY A 548 7.44 1.46 -2.50
N SER A 549 7.20 0.21 -2.84
CA SER A 549 7.09 -0.92 -1.92
C SER A 549 6.15 -0.64 -0.74
N PRO A 550 4.88 -0.32 -0.99
CA PRO A 550 3.92 0.02 0.06
C PRO A 550 3.64 -1.17 0.98
N LEU A 551 3.29 -0.86 2.23
CA LEU A 551 2.97 -1.86 3.23
C LEU A 551 1.58 -2.45 2.98
N VAL A 552 1.46 -3.77 3.10
CA VAL A 552 0.16 -4.46 3.06
C VAL A 552 -0.66 -4.05 4.28
N ASP A 553 -1.98 -3.95 4.09
CA ASP A 553 -2.98 -3.44 5.03
C ASP A 553 -2.82 -1.97 5.44
N TYR A 554 -1.91 -1.23 4.80
CA TYR A 554 -1.90 0.23 4.87
C TYR A 554 -2.87 0.81 3.85
N ARG A 555 -3.45 1.96 4.22
CA ARG A 555 -4.34 2.75 3.37
C ARG A 555 -3.60 4.02 2.96
N TYR A 556 -3.45 4.20 1.65
CA TYR A 556 -2.83 5.38 1.06
C TYR A 556 -3.90 6.25 0.43
N VAL A 557 -3.83 7.56 0.66
CA VAL A 557 -4.77 8.55 0.12
C VAL A 557 -3.99 9.54 -0.73
N VAL A 558 -4.50 9.84 -1.92
CA VAL A 558 -4.09 11.01 -2.71
C VAL A 558 -5.26 11.99 -2.72
N ALA A 559 -4.96 13.25 -2.42
CA ALA A 559 -5.96 14.29 -2.24
C ALA A 559 -5.54 15.62 -2.88
N TYR A 560 -6.55 16.41 -3.25
CA TYR A 560 -6.39 17.76 -3.79
C TYR A 560 -7.41 18.72 -3.21
N ALA A 561 -7.11 20.02 -3.24
CA ALA A 561 -8.11 21.04 -2.98
C ALA A 561 -8.64 21.59 -4.33
N PRO A 562 -9.93 21.44 -4.64
CA PRO A 562 -10.50 22.08 -5.82
C PRO A 562 -10.42 23.61 -5.66
N SER A 563 -10.21 24.34 -6.77
CA SER A 563 -10.30 25.79 -6.73
C SER A 563 -11.71 26.25 -6.34
N ASP A 564 -11.82 27.33 -5.57
CA ASP A 564 -13.10 27.94 -5.25
C ASP A 564 -13.77 28.43 -6.55
N ALA A 565 -14.80 27.70 -6.99
CA ALA A 565 -15.85 28.32 -7.79
C ALA A 565 -16.67 29.21 -6.85
N ALA A 566 -17.13 30.37 -7.33
CA ALA A 566 -18.01 31.26 -6.58
C ALA A 566 -19.12 30.46 -5.87
N GLN A 567 -19.47 30.86 -4.64
CA GLN A 567 -20.63 30.30 -3.93
C GLN A 567 -21.80 30.22 -4.93
N PRO A 568 -22.36 29.03 -5.21
CA PRO A 568 -23.39 28.92 -6.23
C PRO A 568 -24.61 29.75 -5.84
N PHE A 569 -24.99 29.72 -4.57
CA PHE A 569 -26.13 30.48 -4.07
C PHE A 569 -25.67 31.80 -3.45
N SER A 570 -26.20 32.91 -3.96
CA SER A 570 -26.08 34.21 -3.29
C SER A 570 -26.82 34.17 -1.94
N PRO A 571 -26.46 35.05 -0.98
CA PRO A 571 -27.19 35.17 0.28
C PRO A 571 -28.71 35.39 0.09
N ASP A 572 -29.11 36.11 -0.96
CA ASP A 572 -30.51 36.34 -1.31
C ASP A 572 -31.21 35.05 -1.76
N VAL A 573 -30.56 34.23 -2.59
CA VAL A 573 -31.10 32.92 -3.01
C VAL A 573 -31.20 31.96 -1.82
N ILE A 574 -30.21 31.96 -0.92
CA ILE A 574 -30.26 31.17 0.32
C ILE A 574 -31.44 31.64 1.20
N GLY A 575 -31.66 32.94 1.32
CA GLY A 575 -32.78 33.52 2.05
C GLY A 575 -34.14 33.16 1.46
N LEU A 576 -34.25 33.13 0.12
CA LEU A 576 -35.45 32.67 -0.58
C LEU A 576 -35.69 31.18 -0.35
N LEU A 577 -34.66 30.34 -0.48
CA LEU A 577 -34.74 28.89 -0.26
C LEU A 577 -35.24 28.54 1.14
N LYS A 578 -34.67 29.18 2.18
CA LYS A 578 -35.10 28.97 3.57
C LYS A 578 -36.58 29.29 3.75
N TRP A 579 -37.02 30.43 3.22
CA TRP A 579 -38.42 30.83 3.28
C TRP A 579 -39.34 29.86 2.53
N LEU A 580 -39.00 29.49 1.29
CA LEU A 580 -39.80 28.52 0.51
C LEU A 580 -39.95 27.20 1.25
N LEU A 581 -38.87 26.70 1.86
CA LEU A 581 -38.90 25.46 2.63
C LEU A 581 -39.72 25.57 3.91
N GLU A 582 -39.77 26.75 4.54
CA GLU A 582 -40.62 27.03 5.71
C GLU A 582 -42.11 27.10 5.32
N GLU A 583 -42.45 27.77 4.23
CA GLU A 583 -43.83 27.87 3.73
C GLU A 583 -44.36 26.56 3.16
N CYS A 584 -43.48 25.71 2.62
CA CYS A 584 -43.83 24.37 2.14
C CYS A 584 -43.80 23.31 3.26
N ARG A 585 -43.58 23.67 4.52
CA ARG A 585 -43.27 22.72 5.60
C ARG A 585 -44.51 22.07 6.22
N ASP A 586 -44.40 20.75 6.46
CA ASP A 586 -45.14 19.95 7.45
C ASP A 586 -46.69 19.85 7.33
N GLN A 587 -47.29 20.17 6.19
CA GLN A 587 -48.66 19.72 5.84
C GLN A 587 -48.75 19.29 4.37
N PRO A 588 -49.60 18.29 4.02
CA PRO A 588 -49.92 18.01 2.62
C PRO A 588 -50.35 19.30 1.91
N PRO A 589 -50.10 19.44 0.59
CA PRO A 589 -50.46 20.65 -0.13
C PRO A 589 -51.94 20.98 0.06
N SER A 590 -52.24 22.08 0.77
CA SER A 590 -53.60 22.64 0.83
C SER A 590 -53.78 23.65 -0.30
N ALA A 591 -55.00 23.81 -0.81
CA ALA A 591 -55.28 24.69 -1.95
C ALA A 591 -54.78 26.13 -1.75
N ASP A 592 -54.78 26.62 -0.50
CA ASP A 592 -54.36 27.98 -0.13
C ASP A 592 -52.87 28.10 0.25
N SER A 593 -52.12 27.00 0.27
CA SER A 593 -50.67 27.01 0.57
C SER A 593 -49.85 27.24 -0.70
N ILE A 594 -48.64 27.80 -0.57
CA ILE A 594 -47.75 27.97 -1.71
C ILE A 594 -47.40 26.62 -2.36
N SER A 595 -47.27 25.57 -1.55
CA SER A 595 -47.05 24.20 -2.02
C SER A 595 -48.23 23.69 -2.85
N GLY A 596 -49.46 23.93 -2.41
CA GLY A 596 -50.68 23.54 -3.15
C GLY A 596 -50.85 24.32 -4.44
N VAL A 597 -50.63 25.64 -4.42
CA VAL A 597 -50.68 26.47 -5.62
C VAL A 597 -49.60 26.07 -6.61
N LEU A 598 -48.35 25.86 -6.16
CA LEU A 598 -47.28 25.34 -7.03
C LEU A 598 -47.62 23.97 -7.60
N THR A 599 -48.23 23.08 -6.79
CA THR A 599 -48.66 21.76 -7.25
C THR A 599 -49.72 21.89 -8.35
N GLN A 600 -50.73 22.74 -8.15
CA GLN A 600 -51.83 22.91 -9.09
C GLN A 600 -51.39 23.61 -10.39
N THR A 601 -50.62 24.70 -10.29
CA THR A 601 -50.17 25.45 -11.48
C THR A 601 -49.22 24.62 -12.33
N LEU A 602 -48.27 23.91 -11.71
CA LEU A 602 -47.39 23.00 -12.44
C LEU A 602 -48.15 21.79 -12.98
N GLN A 603 -49.12 21.21 -12.27
CA GLN A 603 -49.94 20.12 -12.82
C GLN A 603 -50.61 20.55 -14.13
N VAL A 604 -51.25 21.73 -14.15
CA VAL A 604 -51.94 22.24 -15.34
C VAL A 604 -50.97 22.44 -16.51
N GLU A 605 -49.82 23.08 -16.25
CA GLU A 605 -48.79 23.29 -17.28
C GLU A 605 -48.24 21.96 -17.83
N LEU A 606 -47.92 21.01 -16.93
CA LEU A 606 -47.39 19.71 -17.30
C LEU A 606 -48.40 18.91 -18.14
N GLU A 607 -49.68 18.92 -17.78
CA GLU A 607 -50.73 18.26 -18.57
C GLU A 607 -50.91 18.88 -19.95
N GLN A 608 -50.71 20.21 -20.10
CA GLN A 608 -50.72 20.87 -21.39
C GLN A 608 -49.51 20.45 -22.26
N ILE A 609 -48.32 20.39 -21.67
CA ILE A 609 -47.09 19.97 -22.37
C ILE A 609 -47.18 18.50 -22.81
N LEU A 610 -47.71 17.64 -21.93
CA LEU A 610 -47.83 16.19 -22.13
C LEU A 610 -49.08 15.81 -22.94
N GLY A 611 -50.01 16.73 -23.14
CA GLY A 611 -51.27 16.52 -23.87
C GLY A 611 -52.26 15.55 -23.19
N SER A 612 -52.02 15.16 -21.94
CA SER A 612 -52.90 14.26 -21.17
C SER A 612 -52.66 14.36 -19.66
N LYS A 613 -53.58 13.80 -18.87
CA LYS A 613 -53.52 13.85 -17.40
C LYS A 613 -52.36 13.01 -16.84
N LEU A 614 -51.53 13.62 -16.00
CA LEU A 614 -50.36 13.00 -15.36
C LEU A 614 -50.67 12.54 -13.93
N GLY A 615 -50.15 11.38 -13.51
CA GLY A 615 -50.20 10.97 -12.10
C GLY A 615 -51.53 10.32 -11.68
N ARG A 616 -52.22 9.64 -12.60
CA ARG A 616 -53.43 8.88 -12.25
C ARG A 616 -53.07 7.70 -11.35
N ARG A 617 -53.87 7.47 -10.30
CA ARG A 617 -53.70 6.34 -9.37
C ARG A 617 -53.62 4.97 -10.07
N GLU A 618 -54.21 4.85 -11.26
CA GLU A 618 -54.21 3.63 -12.08
C GLU A 618 -52.84 3.25 -12.67
N TYR A 619 -51.91 4.21 -12.84
CA TYR A 619 -50.65 4.01 -13.56
C TYR A 619 -49.41 4.02 -12.67
N ALA A 620 -49.57 4.07 -11.34
CA ALA A 620 -48.48 4.06 -10.36
C ALA A 620 -47.33 5.05 -10.72
N SER A 621 -47.70 6.23 -11.21
CA SER A 621 -46.80 7.33 -11.56
C SER A 621 -46.90 8.46 -10.55
N SER A 622 -45.81 9.21 -10.38
CA SER A 622 -45.74 10.33 -9.45
C SER A 622 -44.79 11.40 -9.97
N TRP A 623 -45.07 12.66 -9.63
CA TRP A 623 -44.12 13.75 -9.85
C TRP A 623 -44.01 14.61 -8.60
N MET A 624 -42.80 15.04 -8.27
CA MET A 624 -42.48 15.71 -7.02
C MET A 624 -41.49 16.85 -7.26
N GLY A 625 -41.78 18.01 -6.68
CA GLY A 625 -40.84 19.11 -6.55
C GLY A 625 -40.01 18.97 -5.29
N HIS A 626 -38.69 18.98 -5.43
CA HIS A 626 -37.74 18.98 -4.33
C HIS A 626 -36.95 20.29 -4.32
N LEU A 627 -36.78 20.90 -3.15
CA LEU A 627 -35.98 22.11 -2.96
C LEU A 627 -34.75 21.82 -2.09
N TRP A 628 -33.62 22.45 -2.41
CA TRP A 628 -32.37 22.28 -1.67
C TRP A 628 -32.45 22.96 -0.31
N HIS A 629 -32.24 22.21 0.77
CA HIS A 629 -32.16 22.75 2.12
C HIS A 629 -30.70 23.05 2.51
N PRO A 630 -30.26 24.33 2.58
CA PRO A 630 -28.85 24.66 2.77
C PRO A 630 -28.26 24.14 4.09
N THR A 631 -29.02 24.20 5.18
CA THR A 631 -28.57 23.71 6.51
C THR A 631 -28.55 22.19 6.62
N ARG A 632 -29.56 21.49 6.08
CA ARG A 632 -29.66 20.02 6.13
C ARG A 632 -28.82 19.32 5.05
N LYS A 633 -28.34 20.07 4.05
CA LYS A 633 -27.55 19.57 2.92
C LYS A 633 -28.22 18.44 2.15
N SER A 634 -29.53 18.59 1.92
CA SER A 634 -30.35 17.61 1.22
C SER A 634 -31.49 18.29 0.47
N LEU A 635 -31.88 17.72 -0.67
CA LEU A 635 -33.17 17.96 -1.32
C LEU A 635 -34.30 17.47 -0.42
N MET A 636 -35.29 18.33 -0.22
CA MET A 636 -36.51 18.03 0.51
C MET A 636 -37.71 18.20 -0.39
N THR A 637 -38.63 17.24 -0.34
CA THR A 637 -39.94 17.35 -0.99
C THR A 637 -40.67 18.62 -0.52
N ALA A 638 -41.22 19.37 -1.46
CA ALA A 638 -41.84 20.68 -1.21
C ALA A 638 -43.22 20.82 -1.86
N PHE A 639 -43.47 20.22 -3.03
CA PHE A 639 -44.75 20.28 -3.77
C PHE A 639 -44.86 19.08 -4.73
N GLY A 640 -46.03 18.82 -5.32
CA GLY A 640 -46.26 17.74 -6.29
C GLY A 640 -47.35 16.74 -5.90
N VAL A 641 -47.40 15.62 -6.63
CA VAL A 641 -48.39 14.54 -6.45
C VAL A 641 -47.70 13.28 -5.94
N PHE A 642 -48.09 12.86 -4.73
CA PHE A 642 -47.40 11.81 -3.98
C PHE A 642 -48.18 10.49 -3.96
N PRO A 643 -47.50 9.34 -4.09
CA PRO A 643 -48.02 8.09 -3.58
C PRO A 643 -47.97 8.11 -2.04
N ASN A 644 -48.85 7.36 -1.37
CA ASN A 644 -48.90 7.29 0.10
C ASN A 644 -47.50 6.90 0.65
N ARG A 645 -46.74 7.89 1.20
CA ARG A 645 -45.35 7.88 1.76
C ARG A 645 -44.31 8.74 1.01
N GLY A 646 -44.60 9.31 -0.16
CA GLY A 646 -43.63 10.09 -0.98
C GLY A 646 -43.14 11.42 -0.37
N TRP A 647 -43.92 12.02 0.54
CA TRP A 647 -43.57 13.30 1.18
C TRP A 647 -42.26 13.24 2.01
N ALA A 648 -41.85 12.06 2.47
CA ALA A 648 -40.67 11.88 3.32
C ALA A 648 -39.36 11.65 2.54
N VAL A 649 -39.39 11.62 1.20
CA VAL A 649 -38.21 11.34 0.38
C VAL A 649 -37.20 12.49 0.47
N ARG A 650 -35.91 12.14 0.61
CA ARG A 650 -34.79 13.08 0.68
C ARG A 650 -33.63 12.58 -0.16
N PHE A 651 -32.92 13.50 -0.80
CA PHE A 651 -31.73 13.18 -1.58
C PHE A 651 -30.57 14.07 -1.15
N ASP A 652 -29.43 13.49 -0.80
CA ASP A 652 -28.21 14.27 -0.52
C ASP A 652 -27.62 14.88 -1.81
N TRP A 653 -26.66 15.80 -1.68
CA TRP A 653 -25.98 16.43 -2.83
C TRP A 653 -25.36 15.40 -3.77
N GLY A 654 -25.80 15.35 -5.03
CA GLY A 654 -25.35 14.34 -5.99
C GLY A 654 -25.90 12.92 -5.75
N SER A 655 -26.76 12.69 -4.75
CA SER A 655 -27.33 11.36 -4.50
C SER A 655 -28.57 11.11 -5.35
N GLY A 656 -28.60 10.00 -6.09
CA GLY A 656 -29.73 9.66 -6.95
C GLY A 656 -29.85 10.59 -8.17
N VAL A 657 -30.84 10.31 -9.04
CA VAL A 657 -31.08 11.10 -10.26
C VAL A 657 -31.40 12.56 -9.92
N ALA A 658 -32.22 12.81 -8.89
CA ALA A 658 -32.57 14.15 -8.46
C ALA A 658 -31.38 14.92 -7.87
N GLY A 659 -30.58 14.29 -6.99
CA GLY A 659 -29.38 14.93 -6.43
C GLY A 659 -28.32 15.21 -7.50
N HIS A 660 -28.22 14.35 -8.52
CA HIS A 660 -27.34 14.54 -9.67
C HIS A 660 -27.79 15.73 -10.53
N ALA A 661 -29.08 15.80 -10.89
CA ALA A 661 -29.65 16.93 -11.63
C ALA A 661 -29.42 18.27 -10.92
N LEU A 662 -29.61 18.30 -9.59
CA LEU A 662 -29.32 19.47 -8.77
C LEU A 662 -27.84 19.86 -8.85
N ARG A 663 -26.94 18.88 -8.64
CA ARG A 663 -25.50 19.13 -8.57
C ARG A 663 -24.95 19.75 -9.85
N TYR A 664 -25.45 19.31 -11.00
CA TYR A 664 -24.97 19.76 -12.31
C TYR A 664 -25.82 20.84 -12.96
N ALA A 665 -26.97 21.18 -12.37
CA ALA A 665 -27.94 22.10 -12.96
C ALA A 665 -28.34 21.69 -14.38
N GLN A 666 -28.52 20.39 -14.60
CA GLN A 666 -28.86 19.79 -15.90
C GLN A 666 -30.01 18.80 -15.75
N ASP A 667 -30.83 18.66 -16.78
CA ASP A 667 -31.82 17.59 -16.87
C ASP A 667 -31.12 16.24 -16.78
N THR A 668 -31.68 15.32 -16.00
CA THR A 668 -31.09 13.99 -15.78
C THR A 668 -32.18 12.95 -15.75
N SER A 669 -31.97 11.85 -16.48
CA SER A 669 -32.95 10.79 -16.61
C SER A 669 -32.32 9.43 -16.33
N TRP A 670 -33.16 8.46 -16.00
CA TRP A 670 -32.77 7.06 -15.82
C TRP A 670 -33.87 6.13 -16.33
N LEU A 671 -33.48 5.00 -16.91
CA LEU A 671 -34.37 3.97 -17.40
C LEU A 671 -33.86 2.60 -16.92
N ARG A 672 -34.76 1.75 -16.41
CA ARG A 672 -34.44 0.39 -16.00
C ARG A 672 -34.04 -0.46 -17.20
N GLY A 673 -32.95 -1.20 -17.07
CA GLY A 673 -32.44 -2.08 -18.12
C GLY A 673 -31.58 -1.37 -19.16
N ASP A 674 -31.35 -0.06 -19.00
CA ASP A 674 -30.39 0.70 -19.80
C ASP A 674 -28.93 0.30 -19.48
N ASP A 675 -27.96 0.82 -20.24
CA ASP A 675 -26.53 0.61 -20.00
C ASP A 675 -26.22 0.77 -18.50
N SER A 676 -25.71 -0.31 -17.92
CA SER A 676 -25.34 -0.40 -16.50
C SER A 676 -24.35 0.71 -16.05
N ARG A 677 -23.62 1.36 -16.96
CA ARG A 677 -22.85 2.60 -16.69
C ARG A 677 -23.71 3.83 -16.46
N LYS A 678 -24.91 3.90 -17.05
CA LYS A 678 -25.85 5.03 -16.93
C LYS A 678 -26.76 4.88 -15.72
N SER A 679 -26.87 3.66 -15.18
CA SER A 679 -27.47 3.38 -13.87
C SER A 679 -26.59 3.79 -12.67
N LEU A 680 -25.40 4.36 -12.89
CA LEU A 680 -24.49 4.80 -11.81
C LEU A 680 -25.09 5.87 -10.91
N ILE A 681 -26.01 6.68 -11.43
CA ILE A 681 -26.65 7.78 -10.70
C ILE A 681 -27.97 7.35 -10.06
N TYR A 682 -28.45 6.12 -10.32
CA TYR A 682 -29.65 5.58 -9.71
C TYR A 682 -29.33 5.05 -8.31
N ARG A 683 -30.18 5.40 -7.34
CA ARG A 683 -30.13 4.86 -5.97
C ARG A 683 -31.49 4.22 -5.66
N PRO A 684 -31.56 2.89 -5.48
CA PRO A 684 -32.79 2.23 -5.05
C PRO A 684 -33.23 2.76 -3.68
N ASN A 685 -34.54 2.81 -3.44
CA ASN A 685 -35.05 3.23 -2.13
C ASN A 685 -34.73 2.15 -1.07
N PRO A 686 -34.02 2.46 0.03
CA PRO A 686 -33.55 1.47 1.01
C PRO A 686 -34.67 0.79 1.81
N LYS A 687 -35.90 1.32 1.78
CA LYS A 687 -37.07 0.63 2.31
C LYS A 687 -37.83 0.04 1.13
N ALA A 688 -37.76 -1.29 0.96
CA ALA A 688 -38.59 -2.03 0.02
C ALA A 688 -40.05 -1.56 0.15
N SER A 689 -40.47 -0.69 -0.76
CA SER A 689 -41.86 -0.29 -0.87
C SER A 689 -42.60 -1.44 -1.56
N PRO A 690 -43.78 -1.86 -1.07
CA PRO A 690 -44.61 -2.83 -1.77
C PRO A 690 -45.02 -2.36 -3.19
N ASP A 691 -44.88 -1.06 -3.49
CA ASP A 691 -45.32 -0.42 -4.74
C ASP A 691 -44.24 -0.34 -5.84
N GLY A 692 -43.32 -1.31 -5.89
CA GLY A 692 -42.48 -1.59 -7.06
C GLY A 692 -41.38 -0.56 -7.34
N ASP A 693 -40.17 -1.04 -7.66
CA ASP A 693 -39.13 -0.17 -8.22
C ASP A 693 -39.73 0.61 -9.42
N TYR A 694 -39.46 1.91 -9.54
CA TYR A 694 -39.78 2.66 -10.75
C TYR A 694 -38.98 2.09 -11.93
N SER A 695 -39.56 2.08 -13.13
CA SER A 695 -38.85 1.66 -14.35
C SER A 695 -38.21 2.82 -15.10
N TRP A 696 -38.58 4.06 -14.80
CA TRP A 696 -37.96 5.25 -15.36
C TRP A 696 -38.06 6.44 -14.39
N LEU A 697 -37.12 7.37 -14.52
CA LEU A 697 -37.05 8.62 -13.79
C LEU A 697 -36.63 9.76 -14.74
N VAL A 698 -37.23 10.93 -14.60
CA VAL A 698 -36.80 12.16 -15.29
C VAL A 698 -36.73 13.26 -14.25
N CYS A 699 -35.65 14.03 -14.21
CA CYS A 699 -35.44 15.09 -13.24
C CYS A 699 -35.05 16.39 -13.95
N ILE A 700 -35.87 17.42 -13.77
CA ILE A 700 -35.68 18.73 -14.38
C ILE A 700 -35.24 19.72 -13.29
N PRO A 701 -34.06 20.37 -13.41
CA PRO A 701 -33.59 21.31 -12.41
C PRO A 701 -34.36 22.64 -12.48
N ILE A 702 -34.56 23.24 -11.31
CA ILE A 702 -35.12 24.59 -11.14
C ILE A 702 -33.96 25.57 -11.04
N LEU A 703 -33.69 26.31 -12.11
CA LEU A 703 -32.53 27.19 -12.21
C LEU A 703 -32.85 28.60 -11.73
N VAL A 704 -31.82 29.31 -11.22
CA VAL A 704 -31.92 30.76 -10.97
C VAL A 704 -31.49 31.61 -12.18
N SER A 705 -30.75 31.01 -13.12
CA SER A 705 -30.40 31.61 -14.41
C SER A 705 -29.96 30.50 -15.39
N LEU A 706 -29.93 30.77 -16.70
CA LEU A 706 -29.64 29.75 -17.73
C LEU A 706 -28.27 29.06 -17.59
N LYS A 707 -27.32 29.71 -16.91
CA LYS A 707 -25.98 29.16 -16.60
C LYS A 707 -25.71 29.13 -15.08
N GLY A 708 -26.75 29.37 -14.28
CA GLY A 708 -26.67 29.45 -12.83
C GLY A 708 -26.91 28.09 -12.16
N PRO A 709 -26.81 28.03 -10.82
CA PRO A 709 -27.10 26.81 -10.09
C PRO A 709 -28.59 26.45 -10.12
N ALA A 710 -28.88 25.20 -9.80
CA ALA A 710 -30.22 24.74 -9.50
C ALA A 710 -30.53 24.91 -8.01
N ILE A 711 -31.71 25.45 -7.66
CA ILE A 711 -32.20 25.55 -6.28
C ILE A 711 -33.07 24.36 -5.87
N GLY A 712 -33.45 23.52 -6.84
CA GLY A 712 -34.34 22.40 -6.66
C GLY A 712 -34.48 21.60 -7.96
N VAL A 713 -35.34 20.59 -7.93
CA VAL A 713 -35.59 19.67 -9.05
C VAL A 713 -37.06 19.26 -9.05
N VAL A 714 -37.68 19.20 -10.21
CA VAL A 714 -38.96 18.51 -10.43
C VAL A 714 -38.65 17.12 -10.98
N GLY A 715 -38.93 16.09 -10.18
CA GLY A 715 -38.73 14.69 -10.52
C GLY A 715 -40.03 14.02 -10.96
N PHE A 716 -39.95 13.20 -12.00
CA PHE A 716 -41.01 12.35 -12.52
C PHE A 716 -40.57 10.89 -12.38
N ALA A 717 -41.49 10.02 -11.97
CA ALA A 717 -41.21 8.62 -11.75
C ALA A 717 -42.42 7.77 -12.15
N GLY A 718 -42.20 6.64 -12.82
CA GLY A 718 -43.28 5.73 -13.21
C GLY A 718 -42.83 4.29 -13.36
N THR A 719 -43.82 3.40 -13.50
CA THR A 719 -43.61 1.96 -13.75
C THR A 719 -43.74 1.62 -15.24
N GLN A 720 -43.66 0.34 -15.60
CA GLN A 720 -43.86 -0.12 -16.98
C GLN A 720 -45.30 0.05 -17.48
N ARG A 721 -46.28 0.23 -16.58
CA ARG A 721 -47.65 0.58 -16.97
C ARG A 721 -47.78 2.10 -16.96
N CYS A 722 -47.92 2.70 -18.13
CA CYS A 722 -47.94 4.14 -18.32
C CYS A 722 -49.20 4.57 -19.08
N GLY A 723 -49.77 5.72 -18.70
CA GLY A 723 -50.69 6.45 -19.57
C GLY A 723 -49.92 7.22 -20.65
N PRO A 724 -50.61 7.94 -21.55
CA PRO A 724 -49.96 8.67 -22.65
C PRO A 724 -48.91 9.71 -22.18
N ALA A 725 -49.18 10.40 -21.07
CA ALA A 725 -48.25 11.37 -20.45
C ALA A 725 -46.99 10.68 -19.93
N GLU A 726 -47.17 9.58 -19.18
CA GLU A 726 -46.06 8.80 -18.66
C GLU A 726 -45.22 8.15 -19.76
N GLU A 727 -45.84 7.78 -20.88
CA GLU A 727 -45.14 7.21 -22.02
C GLU A 727 -44.21 8.23 -22.69
N GLN A 728 -44.64 9.48 -22.88
CA GLN A 728 -43.76 10.53 -23.38
C GLN A 728 -42.56 10.79 -22.46
N LEU A 729 -42.77 10.74 -21.14
CA LEU A 729 -41.67 10.89 -20.17
C LEU A 729 -40.74 9.66 -20.17
N ARG A 730 -41.28 8.45 -20.36
CA ARG A 730 -40.51 7.22 -20.52
C ARG A 730 -39.67 7.26 -21.80
N GLU A 731 -40.26 7.67 -22.93
CA GLU A 731 -39.57 7.87 -24.20
C GLU A 731 -38.49 8.95 -24.07
N HIS A 732 -38.76 10.03 -23.34
CA HIS A 732 -37.75 11.04 -23.03
C HIS A 732 -36.58 10.45 -22.21
N ALA A 733 -36.88 9.64 -21.19
CA ALA A 733 -35.86 8.95 -20.42
C ALA A 733 -35.04 8.01 -21.31
N GLU A 734 -35.68 7.28 -22.23
CA GLU A 734 -35.06 6.38 -23.21
C GLU A 734 -34.17 7.11 -24.22
N HIS A 735 -34.63 8.22 -24.79
CA HIS A 735 -33.82 9.02 -25.71
C HIS A 735 -32.62 9.66 -24.99
N SER A 736 -32.82 10.17 -23.78
CA SER A 736 -31.74 10.66 -22.92
C SER A 736 -30.72 9.54 -22.61
N SER A 737 -31.22 8.30 -22.46
CA SER A 737 -30.43 7.11 -22.21
C SER A 737 -29.54 6.73 -23.40
N ARG A 738 -29.97 6.95 -24.65
CA ARG A 738 -29.22 6.56 -25.86
C ARG A 738 -28.00 7.43 -26.18
N GLY A 739 -27.87 8.62 -25.56
CA GLY A 739 -26.61 9.38 -25.51
C GLY A 739 -26.22 10.20 -26.74
N ASP A 740 -27.06 10.25 -27.79
CA ASP A 740 -26.89 11.20 -28.89
C ASP A 740 -28.24 11.80 -29.34
N PRO A 741 -28.69 12.89 -28.69
CA PRO A 741 -29.93 13.57 -29.04
C PRO A 741 -29.76 14.62 -30.15
N GLN A 742 -28.57 14.82 -30.73
CA GLN A 742 -28.34 15.94 -31.65
C GLN A 742 -29.09 15.81 -32.98
N GLY A 743 -29.62 14.62 -33.31
CA GLY A 743 -30.36 14.37 -34.55
C GLY A 743 -31.89 14.42 -34.43
N ASP A 744 -32.47 14.38 -33.22
CA ASP A 744 -33.92 14.30 -33.04
C ASP A 744 -34.49 15.64 -32.55
N THR A 745 -34.97 16.44 -33.51
CA THR A 745 -35.60 17.74 -33.26
C THR A 745 -36.83 17.62 -32.38
N HIS A 746 -37.62 16.54 -32.50
CA HIS A 746 -38.83 16.36 -31.70
C HIS A 746 -38.49 16.12 -30.23
N PHE A 747 -37.45 15.32 -29.95
CA PHE A 747 -36.95 15.12 -28.59
C PHE A 747 -36.42 16.42 -27.97
N LEU A 748 -35.59 17.17 -28.71
CA LEU A 748 -35.04 18.44 -28.23
C LEU A 748 -36.14 19.47 -27.96
N ASP A 749 -37.13 19.56 -28.84
CA ASP A 749 -38.28 20.45 -28.67
C ASP A 749 -39.13 20.06 -27.47
N PHE A 750 -39.39 18.76 -27.26
CA PHE A 750 -40.09 18.27 -26.08
C PHE A 750 -39.32 18.59 -24.79
N ARG A 751 -38.01 18.30 -24.76
CA ARG A 751 -37.15 18.59 -23.62
C ARG A 751 -37.13 20.08 -23.28
N ASN A 752 -36.98 20.93 -24.29
CA ASN A 752 -36.96 22.38 -24.12
C ASN A 752 -38.31 22.90 -23.62
N ARG A 753 -39.44 22.39 -24.15
CA ARG A 753 -40.78 22.71 -23.66
C ARG A 753 -40.96 22.30 -22.20
N LEU A 754 -40.58 21.07 -21.84
CA LEU A 754 -40.68 20.56 -20.47
C LEU A 754 -39.83 21.40 -19.50
N PHE A 755 -38.57 21.67 -19.86
CA PHE A 755 -37.66 22.51 -19.06
C PHE A 755 -38.20 23.93 -18.88
N THR A 756 -38.66 24.54 -19.97
CA THR A 756 -39.18 25.92 -19.98
C THR A 756 -40.48 26.02 -19.20
N GLY A 757 -41.39 25.05 -19.35
CA GLY A 757 -42.65 24.99 -18.61
C GLY A 757 -42.42 24.87 -17.11
N VAL A 758 -41.55 23.95 -16.69
CA VAL A 758 -41.20 23.79 -15.26
C VAL A 758 -40.64 25.08 -14.67
N ASN A 759 -39.64 25.70 -15.32
CA ASN A 759 -39.01 26.90 -14.79
C ASN A 759 -39.93 28.13 -14.89
N SER A 760 -40.65 28.31 -16.00
CA SER A 760 -41.59 29.43 -16.20
C SER A 760 -42.68 29.39 -15.15
N THR A 761 -43.36 28.27 -15.03
CA THR A 761 -44.51 28.13 -14.14
C THR A 761 -44.10 28.21 -12.68
N PHE A 762 -42.98 27.61 -12.29
CA PHE A 762 -42.45 27.74 -10.92
C PHE A 762 -42.19 29.22 -10.57
N TRP A 763 -41.42 29.94 -11.37
CA TRP A 763 -41.04 31.32 -11.06
C TRP A 763 -42.20 32.32 -11.20
N GLN A 764 -43.10 32.16 -12.17
CA GLN A 764 -44.29 33.02 -12.30
C GLN A 764 -45.30 32.78 -11.17
N THR A 765 -45.43 31.54 -10.68
CA THR A 765 -46.24 31.23 -9.50
C THR A 765 -45.68 31.95 -8.27
N LEU A 766 -44.36 31.91 -8.07
CA LEU A 766 -43.73 32.67 -6.98
C LEU A 766 -43.91 34.18 -7.15
N ARG A 767 -43.75 34.71 -8.37
CA ARG A 767 -43.90 36.15 -8.65
C ARG A 767 -45.29 36.69 -8.27
N SER A 768 -46.33 35.89 -8.44
CA SER A 768 -47.72 36.24 -8.11
C SER A 768 -48.11 35.94 -6.66
N TRP A 769 -47.22 35.34 -5.86
CA TRP A 769 -47.51 34.95 -4.48
C TRP A 769 -47.64 36.15 -3.53
N LYS A 770 -48.73 36.17 -2.76
CA LYS A 770 -49.16 37.36 -1.99
C LYS A 770 -48.30 37.68 -0.76
N THR A 771 -47.65 36.68 -0.14
CA THR A 771 -46.95 36.84 1.15
C THR A 771 -45.44 37.11 1.01
N MET A 772 -44.93 37.38 -0.19
CA MET A 772 -43.51 37.67 -0.40
C MET A 772 -43.13 39.09 0.04
N THR A 773 -42.03 39.20 0.80
CA THR A 773 -41.40 40.49 1.10
C THR A 773 -40.94 41.19 -0.19
N PRO A 774 -40.88 42.54 -0.24
CA PRO A 774 -40.43 43.28 -1.43
C PRO A 774 -39.08 42.82 -1.99
N ARG A 775 -38.09 42.56 -1.10
CA ARG A 775 -36.75 42.07 -1.49
C ARG A 775 -36.79 40.72 -2.21
N ARG A 776 -37.58 39.77 -1.71
CA ARG A 776 -37.75 38.45 -2.36
C ARG A 776 -38.48 38.58 -3.69
N LYS A 777 -39.49 39.46 -3.77
CA LYS A 777 -40.24 39.69 -5.01
C LYS A 777 -39.34 40.26 -6.11
N GLN A 778 -38.50 41.24 -5.76
CA GLN A 778 -37.49 41.78 -6.67
C GLN A 778 -36.51 40.71 -7.18
N LEU A 779 -36.03 39.82 -6.28
CA LEU A 779 -35.17 38.70 -6.68
C LEU A 779 -35.87 37.76 -7.68
N VAL A 780 -37.13 37.40 -7.42
CA VAL A 780 -37.91 36.55 -8.35
C VAL A 780 -38.12 37.24 -9.69
N GLU A 781 -38.40 38.55 -9.71
CA GLU A 781 -38.52 39.34 -10.94
C GLU A 781 -37.21 39.38 -11.74
N GLN A 782 -36.07 39.52 -11.06
CA GLN A 782 -34.76 39.41 -11.67
C GLN A 782 -34.53 38.02 -12.29
N ILE A 783 -34.83 36.95 -11.57
CA ILE A 783 -34.69 35.57 -12.06
C ILE A 783 -35.57 35.33 -13.29
N CYS A 784 -36.83 35.77 -13.26
CA CYS A 784 -37.73 35.69 -14.43
C CYS A 784 -37.14 36.38 -15.67
N THR A 785 -36.49 37.52 -15.46
CA THR A 785 -35.84 38.30 -16.53
C THR A 785 -34.59 37.58 -17.06
N GLU A 786 -33.74 37.05 -16.18
CA GLU A 786 -32.51 36.33 -16.55
C GLU A 786 -32.78 35.03 -17.30
N LEU A 787 -33.85 34.32 -16.94
CA LEU A 787 -34.29 33.11 -17.63
C LEU A 787 -35.04 33.39 -18.95
N LYS A 788 -35.32 34.65 -19.27
CA LYS A 788 -36.10 35.08 -20.45
C LYS A 788 -37.46 34.38 -20.54
N LEU A 789 -38.11 34.16 -19.41
CA LEU A 789 -39.37 33.42 -19.36
C LEU A 789 -40.49 34.29 -19.94
N PRO A 790 -41.35 33.77 -20.84
CA PRO A 790 -42.50 34.51 -21.34
C PRO A 790 -43.41 34.92 -20.17
N LEU A 791 -44.04 36.09 -20.29
CA LEU A 791 -45.10 36.50 -19.37
C LEU A 791 -46.27 35.56 -19.61
N ILE A 792 -46.55 34.66 -18.66
CA ILE A 792 -47.80 33.91 -18.64
C ILE A 792 -48.88 34.94 -18.29
N GLU A 793 -49.65 35.39 -19.27
CA GLU A 793 -50.89 36.12 -19.00
C GLU A 793 -51.76 35.23 -18.12
N SER A 794 -52.22 35.78 -17.00
CA SER A 794 -52.89 35.03 -15.94
C SER A 794 -53.94 34.07 -16.50
N ALA A 795 -53.65 32.77 -16.49
CA ALA A 795 -54.72 31.79 -16.41
C ALA A 795 -55.44 32.09 -15.10
N ALA A 796 -56.68 32.59 -15.21
CA ALA A 796 -57.52 32.83 -14.07
C ALA A 796 -57.51 31.59 -13.17
N LEU A 797 -57.15 31.77 -11.90
CA LEU A 797 -57.45 30.79 -10.86
C LEU A 797 -58.91 30.36 -11.07
N PRO A 798 -59.21 29.05 -11.17
CA PRO A 798 -60.60 28.62 -11.24
C PRO A 798 -61.28 29.13 -9.97
N LYS A 799 -62.28 30.00 -10.13
CA LYS A 799 -63.31 30.16 -9.12
C LYS A 799 -64.15 28.90 -9.20
N ASP A 800 -63.89 27.96 -8.31
CA ASP A 800 -64.88 27.20 -7.53
C ASP A 800 -64.18 26.23 -6.56
#